data_AF-A0A9E4E361-F1
#
_entry.id   AF-A0A9E4E361-F1
#
_cell.length_a   1.000
_cell.length_b   1.000
_cell.length_c   1.000
_cell.angle_alpha   90.00
_cell.angle_beta   90.00
_cell.angle_gamma   90.00
#
_symmetry.space_group_name_H-M   'P 1'
#
loop_
_entity.id
_entity.type
_entity.pdbx_description
1 polymer ?
#
loop_
_entity_poly.entity_id
_entity_poly.type
_entity_poly.pdbx_seq_one_letter_code
_entity_poly.pdbx_strand_id
1 'polypeptide(L)'
;MRAIESQNTHTKSVKNNLRHKHLFEFQIKNPILLLLVLSTLFLQNTFAQDYTRWDLPEGAKLRLGKGSVGNITFSPDGNRVIVKSSIGFWIYDAHTGVELDLIAVNPGNILGVSPDVSMYVSREADDTVQLRDLTNGRVKVILKGDTADIHRIAFSTDGRMLAGASDEVIHLWDLTTGEQNATLEGHTKWVGYIVFSPDGATLASASSDRTLRLWDVNTATHKTTLSKYARGISYLLFSPDGNTLISGDTYDDIQVWDVNTGKKIIEFDALSLNSIAVSPDGNTLATGGFKGLHLWDLATGTHLTEFGGELGGSYVAFSPDGKTLASGGGGDLYLWDVESRTRKLSITGHTIGVAGITISPNGNLLATSSWDNIHLWNPITGEYKKFIYGRGRHSNHYDLVFSPDGNTFASLDFGAIHLWDVSSTTPINTIYKWYGHGQKNTSALSGGYNSLAFSPDGQFIAAGHSDKTIHLWYMGRTYIDALIGHTDEVTSIVFSRDSRTLVSGSYDGTVRFWDFTSRSNIATFTGHTNKVKCVAFNSDERIVASGSEDNTIILWDVTTGNPSVIHTNHIEGIHKLTFSIDGKTLVSCGNWRDSTLQIWDVATGEQKKIITDHTYGVSKAIFSPDGRTLISGSRDGTVLIWDYTSLLGTENEIQQLAEDANRDGSVDLQDLIFVASQFGQSGDDNAADVNGDGVINIADILLVAAALANENGAPSVASKSIELLTADEVQHWLTHAWQVNSNTPTFQKGIAVLEQLLAVLTPEKTVLLSNYPNPFNPETWIPYQLANPADVTLCIYSIDGQSVRALVLGNQPAGNYQNRNKAAHWDGKNEFGEPVASGIYFYTLSAGNFTATRRMVIRK
;
A
#
# COMPACT_ATOMS: atom_id res chain seq x y z
N MET A 1 71.06 43.14 24.16
CA MET A 1 72.05 42.87 25.23
C MET A 1 71.28 42.21 26.37
N ARG A 2 71.72 41.00 26.78
CA ARG A 2 71.39 40.07 27.91
C ARG A 2 70.39 40.55 28.99
N ALA A 3 69.58 39.72 29.66
CA ALA A 3 69.69 38.31 30.14
C ALA A 3 68.26 37.75 30.42
N ILE A 4 67.87 36.53 30.06
CA ILE A 4 68.12 35.18 30.64
C ILE A 4 67.40 34.89 31.98
N GLU A 5 66.40 33.99 31.85
CA GLU A 5 65.94 32.87 32.71
C GLU A 5 65.62 33.04 34.21
N SER A 6 64.42 32.60 34.63
CA SER A 6 64.24 31.34 35.38
C SER A 6 62.75 30.99 35.57
N GLN A 7 62.49 29.71 35.85
CA GLN A 7 61.26 28.97 35.65
C GLN A 7 60.20 29.05 36.77
N ASN A 8 58.98 28.63 36.39
CA ASN A 8 57.95 27.91 37.17
C ASN A 8 57.04 28.71 38.12
N THR A 9 55.76 28.89 37.75
CA THR A 9 54.67 27.96 38.09
C THR A 9 53.29 28.48 37.61
N HIS A 10 52.43 27.52 37.29
CA HIS A 10 50.96 27.58 37.24
C HIS A 10 50.18 28.15 36.03
N THR A 11 49.36 27.22 35.51
CA THR A 11 47.98 27.34 35.01
C THR A 11 47.70 27.59 33.52
N LYS A 12 47.14 26.53 32.92
CA LYS A 12 46.02 26.49 31.96
C LYS A 12 46.14 27.34 30.70
N SER A 13 46.49 26.68 29.60
CA SER A 13 45.77 26.71 28.32
C SER A 13 46.65 26.08 27.26
N VAL A 14 46.29 24.90 26.73
CA VAL A 14 46.90 24.38 25.52
C VAL A 14 45.83 24.35 24.44
N LYS A 15 45.92 25.36 23.57
CA LYS A 15 45.51 25.32 22.18
C LYS A 15 46.07 24.06 21.52
N ASN A 16 45.34 23.47 20.58
CA ASN A 16 46.00 23.07 19.34
C ASN A 16 45.13 23.34 18.12
N ASN A 17 45.71 24.19 17.28
CA ASN A 17 45.29 24.51 15.94
C ASN A 17 45.57 23.34 15.00
N LEU A 18 44.64 23.16 14.07
CA LEU A 18 44.84 22.76 12.68
C LEU A 18 46.29 22.84 12.17
N ARG A 19 46.78 21.71 11.62
CA ARG A 19 47.04 21.58 10.17
C ARG A 19 47.52 20.17 9.79
N HIS A 20 46.75 19.56 8.87
CA HIS A 20 47.18 18.70 7.74
C HIS A 20 47.81 17.34 8.10
N LYS A 21 47.67 16.26 7.31
CA LYS A 21 46.97 15.90 6.07
C LYS A 21 47.27 14.40 5.95
N HIS A 22 46.29 13.57 5.62
CA HIS A 22 46.38 12.40 4.73
C HIS A 22 45.07 11.60 4.81
N LEU A 23 44.00 12.20 4.30
CA LEU A 23 42.86 11.45 3.79
C LEU A 23 43.02 11.45 2.27
N PHE A 24 43.18 10.26 1.71
CA PHE A 24 43.22 10.03 0.27
C PHE A 24 41.86 10.44 -0.33
N GLU A 25 41.82 11.59 -1.01
CA GLU A 25 40.74 11.92 -1.94
C GLU A 25 40.93 11.08 -3.21
N PHE A 26 40.05 10.10 -3.43
CA PHE A 26 39.84 9.55 -4.77
C PHE A 26 39.07 10.59 -5.60
N GLN A 27 39.78 11.50 -6.26
CA GLN A 27 39.20 12.36 -7.30
C GLN A 27 38.85 11.50 -8.52
N ILE A 28 37.61 11.01 -8.60
CA ILE A 28 37.05 10.52 -9.86
C ILE A 28 36.79 11.73 -10.75
N LYS A 29 37.76 12.05 -11.63
CA LYS A 29 37.71 13.21 -12.55
C LYS A 29 36.72 13.07 -13.71
N ASN A 30 36.01 11.95 -13.80
CA ASN A 30 35.11 11.68 -14.91
C ASN A 30 33.66 11.66 -14.40
N PRO A 31 32.84 12.70 -14.67
CA PRO A 31 31.45 12.74 -14.22
C PRO A 31 30.63 11.59 -14.78
N ILE A 32 31.03 11.02 -15.93
CA ILE A 32 30.44 9.82 -16.52
C ILE A 32 30.72 8.58 -15.66
N LEU A 33 31.92 8.46 -15.08
CA LEU A 33 32.27 7.32 -14.22
C LEU A 33 31.58 7.43 -12.85
N LEU A 34 31.38 8.65 -12.33
CA LEU A 34 30.57 8.87 -11.13
C LEU A 34 29.10 8.53 -11.38
N LEU A 35 28.55 8.92 -12.54
CA LEU A 35 27.21 8.54 -12.97
C LEU A 35 27.08 7.03 -13.22
N LEU A 36 28.13 6.37 -13.73
CA LEU A 36 28.14 4.92 -13.95
C LEU A 36 28.21 4.15 -12.63
N VAL A 37 29.01 4.61 -11.67
CA VAL A 37 29.12 4.02 -10.32
C VAL A 37 27.82 4.26 -9.53
N LEU A 38 27.20 5.43 -9.66
CA LEU A 38 25.86 5.67 -9.13
C LEU A 38 24.82 4.80 -9.83
N SER A 39 24.86 4.67 -11.15
CA SER A 39 23.90 3.83 -11.87
C SER A 39 24.04 2.35 -11.54
N THR A 40 25.26 1.84 -11.28
CA THR A 40 25.46 0.46 -10.85
C THR A 40 25.11 0.22 -9.39
N LEU A 41 25.20 1.23 -8.52
CA LEU A 41 24.65 1.19 -7.16
C LEU A 41 23.10 1.19 -7.12
N PHE A 42 22.46 1.57 -8.23
CA PHE A 42 20.99 1.67 -8.39
C PHE A 42 20.43 0.78 -9.51
N LEU A 43 21.17 -0.22 -10.01
CA LEU A 43 20.65 -1.20 -10.95
C LEU A 43 19.59 -2.06 -10.23
N GLN A 44 18.35 -1.60 -10.26
CA GLN A 44 17.18 -2.41 -9.95
C GLN A 44 17.04 -3.42 -11.09
N ASN A 45 17.07 -4.71 -10.76
CA ASN A 45 16.60 -5.75 -11.67
C ASN A 45 15.10 -5.55 -11.88
N THR A 46 14.74 -4.74 -12.88
CA THR A 46 13.37 -4.55 -13.36
C THR A 46 12.99 -5.70 -14.27
N PHE A 47 12.80 -6.88 -13.68
CA PHE A 47 11.89 -7.87 -14.20
C PHE A 47 10.61 -7.77 -13.38
N ALA A 48 9.44 -7.97 -14.00
CA ALA A 48 8.22 -8.18 -13.25
C ALA A 48 8.54 -9.19 -12.14
N GLN A 49 8.31 -8.81 -10.89
CA GLN A 49 8.74 -9.59 -9.75
C GLN A 49 7.83 -10.83 -9.66
N ASP A 50 8.21 -11.92 -10.32
CA ASP A 50 7.44 -13.18 -10.40
C ASP A 50 7.02 -13.68 -9.02
N TYR A 51 7.80 -13.36 -7.98
CA TYR A 51 7.50 -13.74 -6.60
C TYR A 51 6.17 -13.21 -6.07
N THR A 52 5.65 -12.10 -6.63
CA THR A 52 4.40 -11.47 -6.14
C THR A 52 3.19 -12.39 -6.27
N ARG A 53 3.33 -13.53 -6.98
CA ARG A 53 2.31 -14.55 -7.20
C ARG A 53 2.64 -15.91 -6.58
N TRP A 54 3.75 -16.05 -5.87
CA TRP A 54 4.12 -17.30 -5.21
C TRP A 54 3.34 -17.49 -3.92
N ASP A 55 2.85 -18.71 -3.68
CA ASP A 55 2.16 -19.14 -2.47
C ASP A 55 1.17 -18.10 -1.94
N LEU A 56 0.28 -17.66 -2.84
CA LEU A 56 -0.77 -16.70 -2.51
C LEU A 56 -1.92 -17.37 -1.75
N PRO A 57 -2.53 -16.65 -0.79
CA PRO A 57 -3.79 -17.05 -0.19
C PRO A 57 -4.91 -17.19 -1.22
N GLU A 58 -5.93 -17.97 -0.87
CA GLU A 58 -7.11 -18.11 -1.71
C GLU A 58 -7.82 -16.76 -1.94
N GLY A 59 -8.04 -16.39 -3.20
CA GLY A 59 -8.65 -15.11 -3.59
C GLY A 59 -7.68 -13.92 -3.63
N ALA A 60 -6.42 -14.07 -3.20
CA ALA A 60 -5.39 -13.06 -3.40
C ALA A 60 -4.84 -13.12 -4.83
N LYS A 61 -4.68 -11.95 -5.46
CA LYS A 61 -4.08 -11.77 -6.79
C LYS A 61 -2.58 -11.49 -6.72
N LEU A 62 -2.15 -10.73 -5.72
CA LEU A 62 -0.76 -10.31 -5.55
C LEU A 62 -0.40 -10.17 -4.06
N ARG A 63 0.86 -10.44 -3.74
CA ARG A 63 1.50 -10.11 -2.46
C ARG A 63 2.67 -9.16 -2.74
N LEU A 64 2.63 -7.99 -2.12
CA LEU A 64 3.73 -7.01 -2.13
C LEU A 64 4.46 -7.06 -0.80
N GLY A 65 5.77 -6.86 -0.83
CA GLY A 65 6.63 -6.99 0.36
C GLY A 65 7.07 -8.42 0.63
N LYS A 66 8.05 -8.55 1.52
CA LYS A 66 8.71 -9.82 1.87
C LYS A 66 8.36 -10.29 3.28
N GLY A 67 7.54 -9.52 3.99
CA GLY A 67 7.30 -9.75 5.40
C GLY A 67 8.50 -9.29 6.26
N SER A 68 8.24 -9.15 7.56
CA SER A 68 9.21 -8.65 8.52
C SER A 68 10.39 -9.60 8.61
N VAL A 69 11.58 -9.12 8.24
CA VAL A 69 12.78 -9.96 8.20
C VAL A 69 13.20 -10.32 9.62
N GLY A 70 13.40 -11.62 9.81
CA GLY A 70 14.00 -12.21 10.99
C GLY A 70 15.40 -12.73 10.66
N ASN A 71 15.66 -13.97 11.06
CA ASN A 71 16.98 -14.58 10.95
C ASN A 71 17.41 -14.85 9.49
N ILE A 72 18.72 -14.82 9.23
CA ILE A 72 19.35 -15.01 7.93
C ILE A 72 20.38 -16.14 8.04
N THR A 73 20.45 -17.00 7.04
CA THR A 73 21.41 -18.11 7.00
C THR A 73 21.82 -18.40 5.57
N PHE A 74 23.09 -18.76 5.37
CA PHE A 74 23.58 -19.28 4.10
C PHE A 74 23.44 -20.80 4.05
N SER A 75 23.21 -21.36 2.86
CA SER A 75 23.41 -22.79 2.65
C SER A 75 24.88 -23.17 2.86
N PRO A 76 25.20 -24.42 3.24
CA PRO A 76 26.58 -24.84 3.48
C PRO A 76 27.53 -24.68 2.29
N ASP A 77 26.99 -24.77 1.08
CA ASP A 77 27.74 -24.56 -0.17
C ASP A 77 27.92 -23.07 -0.52
N GLY A 78 27.30 -22.17 0.25
CA GLY A 78 27.33 -20.72 0.04
C GLY A 78 26.51 -20.23 -1.15
N ASN A 79 25.80 -21.10 -1.87
CA ASN A 79 25.10 -20.75 -3.10
C ASN A 79 23.74 -20.11 -2.85
N ARG A 80 23.14 -20.30 -1.67
CA ARG A 80 21.82 -19.78 -1.33
C ARG A 80 21.84 -18.98 -0.03
N VAL A 81 20.95 -18.00 0.04
CA VAL A 81 20.62 -17.27 1.27
C VAL A 81 19.17 -17.55 1.61
N ILE A 82 18.94 -17.99 2.85
CA ILE A 82 17.63 -18.28 3.38
C ILE A 82 17.30 -17.25 4.44
N VAL A 83 16.18 -16.59 4.26
CA VAL A 83 15.72 -15.52 5.13
C VAL A 83 14.38 -15.89 5.73
N LYS A 84 14.37 -16.07 7.04
CA LYS A 84 13.13 -16.23 7.80
C LYS A 84 12.45 -14.86 7.84
N SER A 85 11.17 -14.84 7.48
CA SER A 85 10.31 -13.68 7.57
C SER A 85 9.05 -14.01 8.37
N SER A 86 8.21 -13.00 8.61
CA SER A 86 6.86 -13.16 9.18
C SER A 86 5.88 -13.92 8.28
N ILE A 87 6.25 -14.33 7.07
CA ILE A 87 5.36 -15.09 6.17
C ILE A 87 5.96 -16.43 5.74
N GLY A 88 7.16 -16.76 6.23
CA GLY A 88 7.85 -18.00 5.92
C GLY A 88 9.31 -17.80 5.53
N PHE A 89 9.83 -18.67 4.66
CA PHE A 89 11.24 -18.66 4.26
C PHE A 89 11.41 -18.21 2.83
N TRP A 90 12.13 -17.11 2.65
CA TRP A 90 12.61 -16.70 1.34
C TRP A 90 13.93 -17.38 1.02
N ILE A 91 14.04 -17.93 -0.18
CA ILE A 91 15.26 -18.52 -0.70
C ILE A 91 15.76 -17.65 -1.85
N TYR A 92 17.01 -17.21 -1.74
CA TYR A 92 17.68 -16.39 -2.76
C TYR A 92 18.93 -17.11 -3.26
N ASP A 93 19.28 -16.84 -4.51
CA ASP A 93 20.62 -17.13 -5.01
C ASP A 93 21.61 -16.15 -4.39
N ALA A 94 22.65 -16.65 -3.74
CA ALA A 94 23.60 -15.84 -2.98
C ALA A 94 24.52 -14.98 -3.87
N HIS A 95 24.65 -15.32 -5.15
CA HIS A 95 25.56 -14.65 -6.08
C HIS A 95 24.87 -13.52 -6.82
N THR A 96 23.67 -13.78 -7.29
CA THR A 96 22.87 -12.88 -8.14
C THR A 96 21.80 -12.14 -7.35
N GLY A 97 21.40 -12.66 -6.19
CA GLY A 97 20.34 -12.09 -5.40
C GLY A 97 18.93 -12.38 -5.82
N VAL A 98 18.79 -13.16 -6.89
CA VAL A 98 17.50 -13.50 -7.47
C VAL A 98 16.72 -14.37 -6.49
N GLU A 99 15.45 -14.03 -6.30
CA GLU A 99 14.49 -14.90 -5.62
C GLU A 99 14.40 -16.25 -6.33
N LEU A 100 14.60 -17.32 -5.59
CA LEU A 100 14.45 -18.69 -6.08
C LEU A 100 13.13 -19.32 -5.66
N ASP A 101 12.71 -19.06 -4.42
CA ASP A 101 11.48 -19.64 -3.86
C ASP A 101 10.98 -18.87 -2.63
N LEU A 102 9.70 -19.05 -2.31
CA LEU A 102 9.10 -18.67 -1.03
C LEU A 102 8.34 -19.89 -0.52
N ILE A 103 8.73 -20.39 0.66
CA ILE A 103 7.96 -21.41 1.37
C ILE A 103 7.09 -20.69 2.39
N ALA A 104 5.81 -20.53 2.08
CA ALA A 104 4.85 -19.87 2.96
C ALA A 104 4.45 -20.79 4.12
N VAL A 105 4.83 -20.40 5.34
CA VAL A 105 4.57 -21.18 6.56
C VAL A 105 4.31 -20.22 7.71
N ASN A 106 3.42 -20.60 8.64
CA ASN A 106 3.12 -19.76 9.80
C ASN A 106 4.37 -19.64 10.71
N PRO A 107 5.01 -18.45 10.79
CA PRO A 107 6.30 -18.28 11.46
C PRO A 107 6.20 -18.36 12.99
N GLY A 108 5.01 -18.15 13.57
CA GLY A 108 4.78 -18.21 15.01
C GLY A 108 5.11 -19.57 15.60
N ASN A 109 5.02 -20.60 14.75
CA ASN A 109 5.30 -21.98 15.09
C ASN A 109 6.76 -22.38 14.79
N ILE A 110 7.55 -21.54 14.12
CA ILE A 110 8.88 -21.94 13.62
C ILE A 110 9.98 -21.60 14.62
N LEU A 111 10.67 -22.62 15.10
CA LEU A 111 11.74 -22.49 16.09
C LEU A 111 13.12 -22.28 15.45
N GLY A 112 13.36 -22.79 14.24
CA GLY A 112 14.64 -22.62 13.53
C GLY A 112 14.79 -23.51 12.29
N VAL A 113 15.96 -23.45 11.66
CA VAL A 113 16.31 -24.14 10.41
C VAL A 113 17.57 -24.99 10.64
N SER A 114 17.65 -26.15 9.99
CA SER A 114 18.82 -27.03 10.08
C SER A 114 20.07 -26.41 9.45
N PRO A 115 21.29 -26.78 9.88
CA PRO A 115 22.53 -26.20 9.36
C PRO A 115 22.73 -26.46 7.86
N ASP A 116 22.25 -27.58 7.36
CA ASP A 116 22.28 -27.94 5.94
C ASP A 116 21.17 -27.26 5.11
N VAL A 117 20.28 -26.54 5.78
CA VAL A 117 19.13 -25.85 5.21
C VAL A 117 18.21 -26.77 4.40
N SER A 118 18.12 -28.04 4.82
CA SER A 118 17.18 -29.01 4.24
C SER A 118 15.89 -29.16 5.03
N MET A 119 15.86 -28.68 6.28
CA MET A 119 14.74 -28.83 7.21
C MET A 119 14.50 -27.58 8.04
N TYR A 120 13.27 -27.42 8.54
CA TYR A 120 12.93 -26.48 9.60
C TYR A 120 12.19 -27.17 10.75
N VAL A 121 12.24 -26.56 11.92
CA VAL A 121 11.57 -27.04 13.13
C VAL A 121 10.31 -26.21 13.38
N SER A 122 9.17 -26.89 13.49
CA SER A 122 7.90 -26.29 13.91
C SER A 122 7.44 -26.82 15.27
N ARG A 123 6.74 -25.99 16.03
CA ARG A 123 5.95 -26.34 17.21
C ARG A 123 4.48 -26.24 16.84
N GLU A 124 3.73 -27.31 17.03
CA GLU A 124 2.30 -27.34 16.78
C GLU A 124 1.52 -26.85 18.00
N ALA A 125 0.21 -26.64 17.84
CA ALA A 125 -0.66 -26.12 18.90
C ALA A 125 -0.81 -27.07 20.11
N ASP A 126 -0.48 -28.34 19.95
CA ASP A 126 -0.45 -29.37 21.01
C ASP A 126 0.94 -29.52 21.64
N ASP A 127 1.82 -28.54 21.41
CA ASP A 127 3.22 -28.50 21.85
C ASP A 127 4.13 -29.57 21.23
N THR A 128 3.65 -30.33 20.23
CA THR A 128 4.52 -31.25 19.51
C THR A 128 5.54 -30.50 18.68
N VAL A 129 6.81 -30.91 18.76
CA VAL A 129 7.89 -30.33 17.94
C VAL A 129 8.21 -31.28 16.78
N GLN A 130 8.20 -30.75 15.56
CA GLN A 130 8.35 -31.51 14.33
C GLN A 130 9.46 -30.93 13.47
N LEU A 131 10.27 -31.81 12.88
CA LEU A 131 11.20 -31.45 11.81
C LEU A 131 10.51 -31.72 10.48
N ARG A 132 10.47 -30.69 9.64
CA ARG A 132 9.82 -30.72 8.33
C ARG A 132 10.83 -30.43 7.25
N ASP A 133 10.64 -31.07 6.09
CA ASP A 133 11.41 -30.75 4.90
C ASP A 133 11.16 -29.30 4.49
N LEU A 134 12.23 -28.55 4.24
CA LEU A 134 12.12 -27.13 3.91
C LEU A 134 11.38 -26.91 2.59
N THR A 135 11.55 -27.78 1.60
CA THR A 135 11.02 -27.57 0.24
C THR A 135 9.53 -27.88 0.10
N ASN A 136 9.02 -28.83 0.89
CA ASN A 136 7.65 -29.32 0.72
C ASN A 136 6.85 -29.43 2.03
N GLY A 137 7.44 -29.04 3.15
CA GLY A 137 6.78 -29.00 4.46
C GLY A 137 6.41 -30.36 5.07
N ARG A 138 6.77 -31.48 4.42
CA ARG A 138 6.47 -32.82 4.94
C ARG A 138 7.24 -33.10 6.21
N VAL A 139 6.53 -33.65 7.20
CA VAL A 139 7.14 -34.10 8.46
C VAL A 139 8.13 -35.22 8.17
N LYS A 140 9.38 -35.03 8.61
CA LYS A 140 10.44 -36.05 8.58
C LYS A 140 10.60 -36.72 9.95
N VAL A 141 10.56 -35.93 11.02
CA VAL A 141 10.76 -36.42 12.40
C VAL A 141 9.77 -35.72 13.31
N ILE A 142 9.16 -36.48 14.22
CA ILE A 142 8.37 -35.95 15.34
C ILE A 142 9.18 -36.21 16.59
N LEU A 143 9.49 -35.16 17.35
CA LEU A 143 10.23 -35.30 18.59
C LEU A 143 9.32 -35.89 19.66
N LYS A 144 9.84 -36.90 20.35
CA LYS A 144 9.17 -37.57 21.47
C LYS A 144 9.73 -37.07 22.79
N GLY A 145 8.98 -37.30 23.86
CA GLY A 145 9.35 -36.87 25.21
C GLY A 145 8.74 -35.51 25.54
N ASP A 146 9.45 -34.70 26.30
CA ASP A 146 8.97 -33.41 26.78
C ASP A 146 9.30 -32.31 25.77
N THR A 147 8.28 -31.90 25.01
CA THR A 147 8.38 -30.83 24.00
C THR A 147 7.60 -29.58 24.39
N ALA A 148 7.07 -29.53 25.62
CA ALA A 148 6.33 -28.40 26.11
C ALA A 148 7.24 -27.17 26.30
N ASP A 149 6.73 -26.00 25.95
CA ASP A 149 7.37 -24.71 26.20
C ASP A 149 8.80 -24.54 25.65
N ILE A 150 9.14 -25.31 24.61
CA ILE A 150 10.38 -25.06 23.87
C ILE A 150 10.25 -23.72 23.12
N HIS A 151 11.08 -22.76 23.50
CA HIS A 151 11.13 -21.42 22.89
C HIS A 151 12.45 -21.15 22.14
N ARG A 152 13.48 -21.97 22.35
CA ARG A 152 14.78 -21.82 21.69
C ARG A 152 15.34 -23.20 21.33
N ILE A 153 15.87 -23.33 20.11
CA ILE A 153 16.55 -24.56 19.67
C ILE A 153 17.98 -24.29 19.20
N ALA A 154 18.80 -25.34 19.16
CA ALA A 154 20.10 -25.37 18.50
C ALA A 154 20.34 -26.74 17.86
N PHE A 155 20.84 -26.78 16.63
CA PHE A 155 21.28 -28.00 15.98
C PHE A 155 22.75 -28.26 16.27
N SER A 156 23.14 -29.53 16.38
CA SER A 156 24.54 -29.91 16.23
C SER A 156 25.00 -29.67 14.79
N THR A 157 26.28 -29.37 14.59
CA THR A 157 26.85 -29.07 13.27
C THR A 157 26.73 -30.23 12.28
N ASP A 158 26.74 -31.46 12.77
CA ASP A 158 26.52 -32.68 11.98
C ASP A 158 25.04 -32.98 11.68
N GLY A 159 24.11 -32.17 12.22
CA GLY A 159 22.67 -32.31 12.02
C GLY A 159 22.05 -33.55 12.68
N ARG A 160 22.77 -34.26 13.56
CA ARG A 160 22.27 -35.49 14.20
C ARG A 160 21.56 -35.25 15.52
N MET A 161 21.81 -34.12 16.17
CA MET A 161 21.21 -33.78 17.45
C MET A 161 20.52 -32.42 17.41
N LEU A 162 19.47 -32.31 18.22
CA LEU A 162 18.81 -31.04 18.52
C LEU A 162 18.82 -30.81 20.02
N ALA A 163 19.15 -29.60 20.43
CA ALA A 163 18.93 -29.12 21.78
C ALA A 163 17.76 -28.15 21.78
N GLY A 164 16.88 -28.24 22.78
CA GLY A 164 15.76 -27.32 22.97
C GLY A 164 15.71 -26.85 24.40
N ALA A 165 15.68 -25.53 24.57
CA ALA A 165 15.53 -24.91 25.86
C ALA A 165 14.04 -24.69 26.16
N SER A 166 13.62 -25.14 27.32
CA SER A 166 12.41 -24.72 28.02
C SER A 166 12.81 -23.80 29.18
N ASP A 167 11.90 -23.54 30.12
CA ASP A 167 12.12 -22.60 31.22
C ASP A 167 13.47 -22.81 31.95
N GLU A 168 13.66 -23.90 32.67
CA GLU A 168 14.85 -24.12 33.51
C GLU A 168 15.76 -25.26 33.02
N VAL A 169 15.33 -25.97 31.98
CA VAL A 169 15.99 -27.18 31.50
C VAL A 169 16.25 -27.13 30.00
N ILE A 170 17.18 -27.97 29.56
CA ILE A 170 17.49 -28.13 28.14
C ILE A 170 17.36 -29.60 27.79
N HIS A 171 16.56 -29.91 26.80
CA HIS A 171 16.34 -31.26 26.30
C HIS A 171 17.25 -31.52 25.10
N LEU A 172 17.77 -32.74 24.99
CA LEU A 172 18.58 -33.21 23.87
C LEU A 172 17.86 -34.35 23.15
N TRP A 173 17.68 -34.24 21.84
CA TRP A 173 17.09 -35.26 20.99
C TRP A 173 18.06 -35.79 19.94
N ASP A 174 17.94 -37.08 19.64
CA ASP A 174 18.53 -37.70 18.46
C ASP A 174 17.59 -37.52 17.27
N LEU A 175 18.07 -36.86 16.22
CA LEU A 175 17.26 -36.56 15.04
C LEU A 175 17.13 -37.75 14.06
N THR A 176 17.91 -38.81 14.24
CA THR A 176 17.77 -40.06 13.47
C THR A 176 16.57 -40.87 13.97
N THR A 177 16.33 -40.84 15.29
CA THR A 177 15.26 -41.63 15.93
C THR A 177 14.06 -40.81 16.39
N GLY A 178 14.23 -39.51 16.61
CA GLY A 178 13.25 -38.61 17.22
C GLY A 178 13.11 -38.77 18.74
N GLU A 179 13.89 -39.65 19.36
CA GLU A 179 13.84 -39.90 20.80
C GLU A 179 14.61 -38.83 21.60
N GLN A 180 14.12 -38.53 22.79
CA GLN A 180 14.84 -37.67 23.74
C GLN A 180 15.96 -38.48 24.41
N ASN A 181 17.21 -38.06 24.19
CA ASN A 181 18.39 -38.73 24.72
C ASN A 181 18.65 -38.37 26.18
N ALA A 182 18.48 -37.09 26.54
CA ALA A 182 18.80 -36.60 27.87
C ALA A 182 18.13 -35.25 28.18
N THR A 183 18.14 -34.89 29.47
CA THR A 183 17.76 -33.58 29.99
C THR A 183 18.94 -32.99 30.77
N LEU A 184 19.30 -31.75 30.46
CA LEU A 184 20.33 -30.99 31.16
C LEU A 184 19.66 -30.12 32.22
N GLU A 185 19.73 -30.57 33.47
CA GLU A 185 19.16 -29.87 34.61
C GLU A 185 20.22 -29.05 35.35
N GLY A 186 19.84 -27.87 35.84
CA GLY A 186 20.67 -27.11 36.78
C GLY A 186 20.59 -25.59 36.66
N HIS A 187 20.02 -25.04 35.58
CA HIS A 187 19.60 -23.64 35.56
C HIS A 187 18.41 -23.45 36.51
N THR A 188 18.26 -22.22 37.05
CA THR A 188 17.21 -21.93 38.05
C THR A 188 16.22 -20.86 37.59
N LYS A 189 16.33 -20.45 36.33
CA LYS A 189 15.45 -19.49 35.64
C LYS A 189 15.51 -19.73 34.13
N TRP A 190 14.59 -19.08 33.42
CA TRP A 190 14.49 -18.98 31.96
C TRP A 190 15.84 -19.06 31.23
N VAL A 191 16.05 -20.13 30.47
CA VAL A 191 17.20 -20.32 29.58
C VAL A 191 16.97 -19.55 28.27
N GLY A 192 17.66 -18.42 28.08
CA GLY A 192 17.42 -17.55 26.92
C GLY A 192 18.10 -18.05 25.64
N TYR A 193 19.30 -18.62 25.75
CA TYR A 193 20.14 -18.99 24.60
C TYR A 193 20.86 -20.32 24.84
N ILE A 194 20.96 -21.14 23.80
CA ILE A 194 21.73 -22.39 23.71
C ILE A 194 22.46 -22.52 22.37
N VAL A 195 23.69 -23.05 22.34
CA VAL A 195 24.46 -23.24 21.11
C VAL A 195 25.43 -24.42 21.26
N PHE A 196 25.57 -25.24 20.21
CA PHE A 196 26.57 -26.32 20.17
C PHE A 196 27.95 -25.77 19.80
N SER A 197 29.00 -26.40 20.33
CA SER A 197 30.35 -26.25 19.81
C SER A 197 30.46 -26.82 18.39
N PRO A 198 31.42 -26.36 17.57
CA PRO A 198 31.56 -26.83 16.20
C PRO A 198 31.78 -28.34 16.04
N ASP A 199 32.36 -28.99 17.06
CA ASP A 199 32.54 -30.44 17.13
C ASP A 199 31.32 -31.21 17.68
N GLY A 200 30.27 -30.50 18.11
CA GLY A 200 29.05 -31.05 18.69
C GLY A 200 29.20 -31.62 20.11
N ALA A 201 30.41 -31.64 20.68
CA ALA A 201 30.69 -32.32 21.95
C ALA A 201 30.30 -31.49 23.19
N THR A 202 30.22 -30.16 23.05
CA THR A 202 29.88 -29.24 24.14
C THR A 202 28.66 -28.42 23.76
N LEU A 203 27.72 -28.24 24.69
CA LEU A 203 26.64 -27.28 24.57
C LEU A 203 26.91 -26.10 25.50
N ALA A 204 26.78 -24.87 25.02
CA ALA A 204 26.78 -23.68 25.86
C ALA A 204 25.35 -23.17 26.04
N SER A 205 25.00 -22.73 27.25
CA SER A 205 23.70 -22.13 27.56
C SER A 205 23.82 -20.87 28.39
N ALA A 206 22.90 -19.93 28.16
CA ALA A 206 22.75 -18.69 28.89
C ALA A 206 21.36 -18.57 29.51
N SER A 207 21.31 -18.20 30.79
CA SER A 207 20.04 -18.09 31.53
C SER A 207 19.89 -16.75 32.24
N SER A 208 18.62 -16.40 32.48
CA SER A 208 18.20 -15.31 33.34
C SER A 208 18.62 -15.51 34.81
N ASP A 209 19.12 -16.70 35.17
CA ASP A 209 19.81 -16.97 36.45
C ASP A 209 21.19 -16.29 36.53
N ARG A 210 21.57 -15.58 35.46
CA ARG A 210 22.80 -14.82 35.28
C ARG A 210 24.03 -15.68 35.06
N THR A 211 23.87 -16.95 34.67
CA THR A 211 24.99 -17.86 34.42
C THR A 211 25.10 -18.26 32.95
N LEU A 212 26.34 -18.43 32.51
CA LEU A 212 26.69 -19.22 31.33
C LEU A 212 27.18 -20.58 31.78
N ARG A 213 26.64 -21.65 31.20
CA ARG A 213 27.04 -23.02 31.49
C ARG A 213 27.52 -23.72 30.24
N LEU A 214 28.55 -24.53 30.41
CA LEU A 214 29.00 -25.49 29.42
C LEU A 214 28.60 -26.89 29.89
N TRP A 215 28.08 -27.68 28.96
CA TRP A 215 27.59 -29.04 29.18
C TRP A 215 28.32 -29.98 28.26
N ASP A 216 28.62 -31.17 28.75
CA ASP A 216 29.09 -32.27 27.93
C ASP A 216 27.87 -32.94 27.30
N VAL A 217 27.82 -32.96 25.97
CA VAL A 217 26.68 -33.49 25.22
C VAL A 217 26.64 -35.02 25.30
N ASN A 218 27.81 -35.67 25.35
CA ASN A 218 27.91 -37.12 25.34
C ASN A 218 27.52 -37.73 26.68
N THR A 219 27.87 -37.08 27.78
CA THR A 219 27.53 -37.54 29.14
C THR A 219 26.31 -36.86 29.72
N ALA A 220 25.77 -35.82 29.05
CA ALA A 220 24.68 -34.98 29.53
C ALA A 220 24.94 -34.36 30.92
N THR A 221 26.20 -33.99 31.20
CA THR A 221 26.59 -33.43 32.50
C THR A 221 27.11 -32.01 32.41
N HIS A 222 26.90 -31.23 33.47
CA HIS A 222 27.51 -29.91 33.63
C HIS A 222 29.05 -30.01 33.64
N LYS A 223 29.73 -29.25 32.77
CA LYS A 223 31.20 -29.15 32.72
C LYS A 223 31.71 -28.02 33.59
N THR A 224 31.22 -26.81 33.33
CA THR A 224 31.69 -25.60 34.02
C THR A 224 30.69 -24.45 33.92
N THR A 225 30.82 -23.48 34.81
CA THR A 225 30.04 -22.23 34.82
C THR A 225 31.00 -21.06 34.66
N LEU A 226 30.79 -20.24 33.63
CA LEU A 226 31.76 -19.23 33.21
C LEU A 226 31.63 -17.91 33.99
N SER A 227 30.46 -17.56 34.52
CA SER A 227 30.28 -16.30 35.28
C SER A 227 28.93 -16.18 36.02
N LYS A 228 28.79 -15.06 36.76
CA LYS A 228 27.54 -14.47 37.25
C LYS A 228 27.40 -13.05 36.69
N TYR A 229 26.65 -12.86 35.62
CA TYR A 229 26.40 -11.54 35.01
C TYR A 229 25.53 -10.65 35.92
N ALA A 230 25.52 -9.34 35.67
CA ALA A 230 24.58 -8.42 36.33
C ALA A 230 23.17 -8.47 35.71
N ARG A 231 23.07 -8.84 34.42
CA ARG A 231 21.87 -8.82 33.58
C ARG A 231 21.78 -10.08 32.70
N GLY A 232 20.65 -10.27 32.01
CA GLY A 232 20.43 -11.41 31.11
C GLY A 232 21.20 -11.27 29.79
N ILE A 233 21.73 -12.39 29.29
CA ILE A 233 22.45 -12.48 28.02
C ILE A 233 21.47 -12.56 26.86
N SER A 234 21.80 -11.88 25.76
CA SER A 234 21.00 -11.80 24.55
C SER A 234 21.61 -12.52 23.36
N TYR A 235 22.89 -12.92 23.40
CA TYR A 235 23.52 -13.64 22.29
C TYR A 235 24.60 -14.60 22.79
N LEU A 236 24.78 -15.73 22.09
CA LEU A 236 25.77 -16.75 22.42
C LEU A 236 26.23 -17.49 21.15
N LEU A 237 27.55 -17.50 20.88
CA LEU A 237 28.16 -18.16 19.72
C LEU A 237 29.53 -18.75 20.07
N PHE A 238 29.90 -19.88 19.47
CA PHE A 238 31.30 -20.36 19.48
C PHE A 238 32.07 -19.78 18.29
N SER A 239 33.39 -19.64 18.46
CA SER A 239 34.31 -19.50 17.32
C SER A 239 34.32 -20.79 16.48
N PRO A 240 34.65 -20.72 15.17
CA PRO A 240 34.68 -21.90 14.29
C PRO A 240 35.64 -23.01 14.76
N ASP A 241 36.69 -22.66 15.50
CA ASP A 241 37.64 -23.61 16.08
C ASP A 241 37.18 -24.22 17.43
N GLY A 242 36.06 -23.74 17.98
CA GLY A 242 35.47 -24.19 19.25
C GLY A 242 36.20 -23.76 20.52
N ASN A 243 37.32 -23.05 20.41
CA ASN A 243 38.15 -22.68 21.57
C ASN A 243 37.63 -21.44 22.30
N THR A 244 36.82 -20.63 21.62
CA THR A 244 36.33 -19.35 22.12
C THR A 244 34.81 -19.33 22.13
N LEU A 245 34.23 -18.76 23.20
CA LEU A 245 32.81 -18.50 23.32
C LEU A 245 32.58 -16.98 23.37
N ILE A 246 31.59 -16.49 22.65
CA ILE A 246 31.26 -15.07 22.56
C ILE A 246 29.84 -14.91 23.09
N SER A 247 29.68 -14.00 24.05
CA SER A 247 28.39 -13.65 24.64
C SER A 247 28.14 -12.16 24.50
N GLY A 248 26.91 -11.76 24.21
CA GLY A 248 26.51 -10.35 24.16
C GLY A 248 25.24 -10.09 24.96
N ASP A 249 25.12 -8.90 25.55
CA ASP A 249 23.86 -8.40 26.11
C ASP A 249 23.23 -7.31 25.21
N THR A 250 21.94 -7.01 25.40
CA THR A 250 21.23 -6.04 24.53
C THR A 250 21.71 -4.60 24.73
N TYR A 251 22.46 -4.32 25.79
CA TYR A 251 22.63 -2.96 26.28
C TYR A 251 24.04 -2.42 26.11
N ASP A 252 25.13 -3.13 26.42
CA ASP A 252 26.45 -2.46 26.36
C ASP A 252 27.70 -3.33 26.08
N ASP A 253 27.76 -4.66 26.26
CA ASP A 253 29.07 -5.37 26.12
C ASP A 253 29.04 -6.73 25.38
N ILE A 254 30.03 -6.93 24.49
CA ILE A 254 30.46 -8.24 23.99
C ILE A 254 31.57 -8.76 24.91
N GLN A 255 31.41 -9.99 25.39
CA GLN A 255 32.41 -10.68 26.19
C GLN A 255 32.86 -11.96 25.48
N VAL A 256 34.18 -12.15 25.44
CA VAL A 256 34.83 -13.26 24.77
C VAL A 256 35.54 -14.13 25.82
N TRP A 257 35.33 -15.44 25.75
CA TRP A 257 35.72 -16.40 26.78
C TRP A 257 36.56 -17.52 26.18
N ASP A 258 37.58 -17.93 26.90
CA ASP A 258 38.30 -19.17 26.61
C ASP A 258 37.50 -20.36 27.15
N VAL A 259 37.11 -21.27 26.27
CA VAL A 259 36.22 -22.41 26.59
C VAL A 259 36.92 -23.43 27.51
N ASN A 260 38.22 -23.61 27.36
CA ASN A 260 39.00 -24.63 28.06
C ASN A 260 39.29 -24.23 29.51
N THR A 261 39.59 -22.95 29.74
CA THR A 261 39.96 -22.39 31.05
C THR A 261 38.77 -21.74 31.75
N GLY A 262 37.72 -21.41 31.00
CA GLY A 262 36.54 -20.70 31.45
C GLY A 262 36.79 -19.23 31.82
N LYS A 263 37.91 -18.65 31.39
CA LYS A 263 38.28 -17.26 31.70
C LYS A 263 37.87 -16.31 30.59
N LYS A 264 37.46 -15.11 30.99
CA LYS A 264 37.24 -13.99 30.05
C LYS A 264 38.56 -13.56 29.43
N ILE A 265 38.62 -13.54 28.11
CA ILE A 265 39.76 -13.08 27.31
C ILE A 265 39.69 -11.57 27.14
N ILE A 266 38.56 -11.06 26.64
CA ILE A 266 38.35 -9.63 26.34
C ILE A 266 36.86 -9.25 26.51
N GLU A 267 36.64 -7.95 26.73
CA GLU A 267 35.33 -7.30 26.80
C GLU A 267 35.42 -5.95 26.08
N PHE A 268 34.42 -5.64 25.25
CA PHE A 268 34.33 -4.38 24.52
C PHE A 268 32.87 -4.02 24.19
N ASP A 269 32.61 -2.71 24.08
CA ASP A 269 31.29 -2.16 23.73
C ASP A 269 31.06 -2.24 22.22
N ALA A 270 30.00 -2.97 21.84
CA ALA A 270 29.62 -3.21 20.45
C ALA A 270 28.37 -2.45 19.98
N LEU A 271 27.97 -1.37 20.67
CA LEU A 271 26.99 -0.40 20.21
C LEU A 271 25.61 -0.99 19.83
N SER A 272 24.83 -1.42 20.84
CA SER A 272 23.42 -1.83 20.74
C SER A 272 23.13 -2.99 19.75
N LEU A 273 23.03 -4.20 20.30
CA LEU A 273 23.05 -5.45 19.54
C LEU A 273 21.65 -6.01 19.25
N ASN A 274 21.37 -6.29 17.96
CA ASN A 274 20.23 -7.11 17.53
C ASN A 274 20.66 -8.50 16.99
N SER A 275 21.88 -8.62 16.44
CA SER A 275 22.42 -9.88 15.94
C SER A 275 23.94 -9.84 15.90
N ILE A 276 24.57 -11.01 16.05
CA ILE A 276 26.02 -11.18 15.92
C ILE A 276 26.35 -12.38 15.03
N ALA A 277 27.48 -12.33 14.34
CA ALA A 277 28.01 -13.46 13.55
C ALA A 277 29.54 -13.42 13.52
N VAL A 278 30.18 -14.59 13.58
CA VAL A 278 31.65 -14.71 13.51
C VAL A 278 32.02 -15.19 12.12
N SER A 279 33.10 -14.64 11.55
CA SER A 279 33.64 -15.08 10.27
C SER A 279 34.15 -16.53 10.36
N PRO A 280 34.12 -17.30 9.26
CA PRO A 280 34.58 -18.69 9.25
C PRO A 280 36.05 -18.90 9.64
N ASP A 281 36.89 -17.87 9.49
CA ASP A 281 38.28 -17.88 9.94
C ASP A 281 38.45 -17.57 11.45
N GLY A 282 37.37 -17.20 12.14
CA GLY A 282 37.34 -16.88 13.56
C GLY A 282 37.91 -15.50 13.95
N ASN A 283 38.36 -14.69 13.00
CA ASN A 283 39.07 -13.45 13.31
C ASN A 283 38.16 -12.22 13.42
N THR A 284 37.02 -12.24 12.71
CA THR A 284 36.15 -11.07 12.56
C THR A 284 34.78 -11.34 13.19
N LEU A 285 34.28 -10.38 13.97
CA LEU A 285 32.92 -10.37 14.47
C LEU A 285 32.11 -9.32 13.69
N ALA A 286 30.99 -9.73 13.12
CA ALA A 286 29.97 -8.83 12.62
C ALA A 286 28.89 -8.62 13.67
N THR A 287 28.46 -7.37 13.84
CA THR A 287 27.35 -7.00 14.73
C THR A 287 26.35 -6.15 13.97
N GLY A 288 25.09 -6.57 13.96
CA GLY A 288 23.96 -5.80 13.43
C GLY A 288 23.10 -5.28 14.57
N GLY A 289 22.63 -4.04 14.46
CA GLY A 289 21.88 -3.39 15.52
C GLY A 289 21.26 -2.06 15.10
N PHE A 290 20.67 -1.33 16.05
CA PHE A 290 20.03 -0.03 15.78
C PHE A 290 21.01 1.06 15.34
N LYS A 291 22.30 0.89 15.66
CA LYS A 291 23.35 1.84 15.30
C LYS A 291 23.97 1.56 13.92
N GLY A 292 23.68 0.41 13.32
CA GLY A 292 24.15 0.02 11.99
C GLY A 292 24.76 -1.38 11.99
N LEU A 293 25.51 -1.67 10.92
CA LEU A 293 26.25 -2.90 10.72
C LEU A 293 27.75 -2.63 10.91
N HIS A 294 28.36 -3.26 11.91
CA HIS A 294 29.76 -3.03 12.28
C HIS A 294 30.57 -4.32 12.23
N LEU A 295 31.85 -4.20 11.88
CA LEU A 295 32.84 -5.27 12.00
C LEU A 295 33.87 -4.95 13.07
N TRP A 296 34.30 -5.98 13.77
CA TRP A 296 35.26 -5.91 14.86
C TRP A 296 36.31 -7.00 14.70
N ASP A 297 37.54 -6.70 15.11
CA ASP A 297 38.59 -7.69 15.26
C ASP A 297 38.37 -8.41 16.59
N LEU A 298 38.16 -9.73 16.55
CA LEU A 298 37.76 -10.50 17.71
C LEU A 298 38.91 -10.67 18.72
N ALA A 299 40.16 -10.69 18.25
CA ALA A 299 41.33 -10.87 19.09
C ALA A 299 41.63 -9.63 19.95
N THR A 300 41.39 -8.44 19.39
CA THR A 300 41.72 -7.15 20.03
C THR A 300 40.50 -6.36 20.49
N GLY A 301 39.29 -6.73 20.08
CA GLY A 301 38.06 -5.98 20.34
C GLY A 301 38.01 -4.64 19.61
N THR A 302 38.88 -4.43 18.61
CA THR A 302 38.97 -3.14 17.91
C THR A 302 37.91 -3.04 16.82
N HIS A 303 37.27 -1.86 16.74
CA HIS A 303 36.32 -1.56 15.66
C HIS A 303 37.08 -1.46 14.33
N LEU A 304 36.72 -2.32 13.37
CA LEU A 304 37.37 -2.36 12.05
C LEU A 304 36.70 -1.39 11.08
N THR A 305 35.36 -1.47 10.98
CA THR A 305 34.60 -0.66 10.03
C THR A 305 33.09 -0.67 10.31
N GLU A 306 32.38 0.26 9.71
CA GLU A 306 30.92 0.34 9.65
C GLU A 306 30.52 0.26 8.18
N PHE A 307 29.55 -0.60 7.84
CA PHE A 307 28.98 -0.62 6.50
C PHE A 307 27.96 0.52 6.36
N GLY A 308 28.11 1.34 5.31
CA GLY A 308 27.25 2.51 5.09
C GLY A 308 25.81 2.13 4.68
N GLY A 309 24.83 2.80 5.27
CA GLY A 309 23.40 2.61 5.03
C GLY A 309 22.62 2.64 6.36
N GLU A 310 21.39 3.13 6.40
CA GLU A 310 20.58 3.10 7.62
C GLU A 310 20.04 1.67 7.85
N LEU A 311 20.86 0.82 8.48
CA LEU A 311 20.61 -0.61 8.69
C LEU A 311 20.09 -0.90 10.10
N GLY A 312 19.02 -0.21 10.51
CA GLY A 312 18.48 -0.33 11.87
C GLY A 312 17.97 -1.73 12.18
N GLY A 313 18.53 -2.37 13.21
CA GLY A 313 18.02 -3.65 13.74
C GLY A 313 18.34 -4.86 12.87
N SER A 314 19.51 -4.87 12.22
CA SER A 314 19.86 -5.92 11.25
C SER A 314 20.24 -7.26 11.90
N TYR A 315 19.66 -8.35 11.39
CA TYR A 315 20.20 -9.71 11.49
C TYR A 315 21.40 -9.85 10.56
N VAL A 316 22.39 -10.66 10.95
CA VAL A 316 23.65 -10.78 10.20
C VAL A 316 24.12 -12.23 10.09
N ALA A 317 24.70 -12.59 8.94
CA ALA A 317 25.30 -13.91 8.72
C ALA A 317 26.44 -13.84 7.70
N PHE A 318 27.57 -14.50 7.98
CA PHE A 318 28.64 -14.67 6.99
C PHE A 318 28.35 -15.85 6.05
N SER A 319 28.79 -15.73 4.80
CA SER A 319 28.89 -16.87 3.89
C SER A 319 29.94 -17.87 4.42
N PRO A 320 29.84 -19.17 4.07
CA PRO A 320 30.79 -20.19 4.51
C PRO A 320 32.26 -19.91 4.13
N ASP A 321 32.49 -19.16 3.05
CA ASP A 321 33.82 -18.73 2.61
C ASP A 321 34.29 -17.41 3.24
N GLY A 322 33.44 -16.74 4.03
CA GLY A 322 33.72 -15.48 4.74
C GLY A 322 33.78 -14.24 3.85
N LYS A 323 33.59 -14.37 2.54
CA LYS A 323 33.73 -13.24 1.59
C LYS A 323 32.48 -12.38 1.46
N THR A 324 31.33 -12.94 1.81
CA THR A 324 30.04 -12.25 1.73
C THR A 324 29.41 -12.19 3.11
N LEU A 325 28.85 -11.04 3.44
CA LEU A 325 28.07 -10.83 4.66
C LEU A 325 26.64 -10.52 4.22
N ALA A 326 25.66 -11.27 4.73
CA ALA A 326 24.27 -10.92 4.59
C ALA A 326 23.81 -10.10 5.80
N SER A 327 23.01 -9.08 5.57
CA SER A 327 22.34 -8.34 6.63
C SER A 327 20.90 -8.02 6.26
N GLY A 328 19.97 -8.11 7.20
CA GLY A 328 18.58 -7.72 6.94
C GLY A 328 17.86 -7.25 8.19
N GLY A 329 17.13 -6.16 8.06
CA GLY A 329 16.44 -5.46 9.14
C GLY A 329 16.32 -3.97 8.83
N GLY A 330 15.20 -3.35 9.20
CA GLY A 330 14.95 -1.93 8.95
C GLY A 330 14.61 -1.55 7.51
N GLY A 331 14.02 -2.48 6.73
CA GLY A 331 13.42 -2.14 5.43
C GLY A 331 13.98 -2.88 4.25
N ASP A 332 15.20 -3.43 4.35
CA ASP A 332 15.82 -4.14 3.23
C ASP A 332 16.70 -5.32 3.67
N LEU A 333 17.01 -6.17 2.70
CA LEU A 333 17.99 -7.26 2.80
C LEU A 333 19.15 -6.98 1.85
N TYR A 334 20.37 -7.10 2.38
CA TYR A 334 21.60 -6.73 1.70
C TYR A 334 22.64 -7.83 1.74
N LEU A 335 23.37 -7.98 0.64
CA LEU A 335 24.59 -8.76 0.58
C LEU A 335 25.77 -7.81 0.38
N TRP A 336 26.79 -7.97 1.21
CA TRP A 336 27.99 -7.13 1.24
C TRP A 336 29.20 -7.96 0.85
N ASP A 337 30.09 -7.36 0.07
CA ASP A 337 31.45 -7.87 -0.05
C ASP A 337 32.25 -7.47 1.20
N VAL A 338 32.85 -8.44 1.88
CA VAL A 338 33.58 -8.20 3.14
C VAL A 338 34.94 -7.55 2.87
N GLU A 339 35.59 -7.88 1.74
CA GLU A 339 36.91 -7.37 1.40
C GLU A 339 36.84 -5.94 0.86
N SER A 340 36.01 -5.70 -0.15
CA SER A 340 35.83 -4.39 -0.76
C SER A 340 34.90 -3.47 0.04
N ARG A 341 34.14 -4.03 0.99
CA ARG A 341 33.19 -3.31 1.87
C ARG A 341 32.06 -2.62 1.09
N THR A 342 31.71 -3.16 -0.07
CA THR A 342 30.68 -2.61 -0.95
C THR A 342 29.44 -3.48 -0.94
N ARG A 343 28.26 -2.87 -1.08
CA ARG A 343 27.01 -3.60 -1.32
C ARG A 343 27.12 -4.31 -2.67
N LYS A 344 26.91 -5.64 -2.67
CA LYS A 344 26.75 -6.46 -3.89
C LYS A 344 25.32 -6.40 -4.42
N LEU A 345 24.34 -6.39 -3.52
CA LEU A 345 22.93 -6.55 -3.86
C LEU A 345 21.99 -5.85 -2.86
N SER A 346 20.88 -5.33 -3.39
CA SER A 346 19.71 -4.87 -2.65
C SER A 346 18.47 -5.69 -2.99
N ILE A 347 17.78 -6.24 -1.99
CA ILE A 347 16.47 -6.87 -2.17
C ILE A 347 15.42 -5.91 -1.61
N THR A 348 14.51 -5.45 -2.47
CA THR A 348 13.59 -4.34 -2.20
C THR A 348 12.17 -4.80 -1.88
N GLY A 349 11.50 -4.06 -1.00
CA GLY A 349 10.09 -4.24 -0.63
C GLY A 349 9.90 -4.02 0.86
N HIS A 350 8.65 -4.03 1.35
CA HIS A 350 8.44 -3.94 2.80
C HIS A 350 9.03 -5.18 3.49
N THR A 351 10.05 -4.95 4.31
CA THR A 351 10.65 -5.96 5.22
C THR A 351 10.44 -5.60 6.70
N ILE A 352 9.56 -4.64 6.95
CA ILE A 352 9.00 -4.30 8.25
C ILE A 352 7.51 -4.02 8.07
N GLY A 353 6.77 -4.03 9.18
CA GLY A 353 5.33 -3.82 9.19
C GLY A 353 4.86 -2.62 8.37
N VAL A 354 3.87 -2.87 7.51
CA VAL A 354 3.18 -1.84 6.75
C VAL A 354 2.30 -1.06 7.72
N ALA A 355 2.47 0.24 7.75
CA ALA A 355 1.74 1.15 8.63
C ALA A 355 0.63 1.90 7.90
N GLY A 356 0.83 2.27 6.63
CA GLY A 356 -0.13 3.02 5.82
C GLY A 356 -0.26 2.48 4.40
N ILE A 357 -1.46 2.62 3.84
CA ILE A 357 -1.78 2.29 2.45
C ILE A 357 -2.71 3.37 1.89
N THR A 358 -2.49 3.75 0.64
CA THR A 358 -3.43 4.56 -0.15
C THR A 358 -3.28 4.23 -1.62
N ILE A 359 -4.39 4.20 -2.37
CA ILE A 359 -4.40 4.04 -3.82
C ILE A 359 -4.75 5.38 -4.48
N SER A 360 -4.18 5.64 -5.65
CA SER A 360 -4.51 6.83 -6.44
C SER A 360 -5.97 6.80 -6.89
N PRO A 361 -6.63 7.96 -7.09
CA PRO A 361 -8.02 8.03 -7.52
C PRO A 361 -8.32 7.30 -8.86
N ASN A 362 -7.31 7.16 -9.72
CA ASN A 362 -7.41 6.42 -10.98
C ASN A 362 -7.08 4.91 -10.87
N GLY A 363 -6.74 4.42 -9.67
CA GLY A 363 -6.44 3.01 -9.40
C GLY A 363 -5.07 2.51 -9.89
N ASN A 364 -4.26 3.33 -10.56
CA ASN A 364 -3.04 2.87 -11.26
C ASN A 364 -1.75 2.97 -10.43
N LEU A 365 -1.83 3.53 -9.22
CA LEU A 365 -0.69 3.70 -8.34
C LEU A 365 -1.09 3.41 -6.91
N LEU A 366 -0.34 2.53 -6.26
CA LEU A 366 -0.50 2.20 -4.86
C LEU A 366 0.71 2.73 -4.10
N ALA A 367 0.47 3.53 -3.06
CA ALA A 367 1.49 3.98 -2.14
C ALA A 367 1.33 3.26 -0.80
N THR A 368 2.43 2.73 -0.29
CA THR A 368 2.46 1.96 0.96
C THR A 368 3.61 2.48 1.82
N SER A 369 3.39 2.59 3.12
CA SER A 369 4.39 3.09 4.05
C SER A 369 4.69 2.10 5.15
N SER A 370 5.95 2.08 5.56
CA SER A 370 6.45 1.34 6.73
C SER A 370 7.15 2.31 7.69
N TRP A 371 7.73 1.77 8.77
CA TRP A 371 8.54 2.53 9.72
C TRP A 371 9.90 2.99 9.17
N ASP A 372 10.15 2.78 7.88
CA ASP A 372 11.37 3.21 7.19
C ASP A 372 11.03 4.11 6.00
N ASN A 373 10.29 3.59 5.02
CA ASN A 373 10.20 4.11 3.67
C ASN A 373 8.77 4.08 3.15
N ILE A 374 8.55 4.85 2.10
CA ILE A 374 7.33 4.81 1.30
C ILE A 374 7.65 4.13 -0.03
N HIS A 375 6.88 3.11 -0.39
CA HIS A 375 7.02 2.39 -1.65
C HIS A 375 5.83 2.70 -2.56
N LEU A 376 6.10 2.81 -3.86
CA LEU A 376 5.13 3.02 -4.91
C LEU A 376 5.09 1.79 -5.83
N TRP A 377 3.88 1.30 -6.09
CA TRP A 377 3.63 0.06 -6.83
C TRP A 377 2.58 0.27 -7.90
N ASN A 378 2.63 -0.56 -8.93
CA ASN A 378 1.48 -0.82 -9.78
C ASN A 378 0.60 -1.89 -9.09
N PRO A 379 -0.62 -1.57 -8.62
CA PRO A 379 -1.47 -2.53 -7.93
C PRO A 379 -2.04 -3.62 -8.84
N ILE A 380 -1.98 -3.46 -10.17
CA ILE A 380 -2.50 -4.43 -11.14
C ILE A 380 -1.43 -5.47 -11.49
N THR A 381 -0.20 -5.01 -11.73
CA THR A 381 0.91 -5.90 -12.14
C THR A 381 1.77 -6.36 -10.97
N GLY A 382 1.70 -5.68 -9.82
CA GLY A 382 2.61 -5.86 -8.69
C GLY A 382 3.98 -5.23 -8.94
N GLU A 383 4.18 -4.55 -10.07
CA GLU A 383 5.45 -3.94 -10.43
C GLU A 383 5.81 -2.84 -9.44
N TYR A 384 7.01 -2.97 -8.88
CA TYR A 384 7.62 -1.95 -8.05
C TYR A 384 8.07 -0.76 -8.91
N LYS A 385 7.56 0.44 -8.62
CA LYS A 385 7.90 1.64 -9.39
C LYS A 385 9.05 2.41 -8.77
N LYS A 386 9.02 2.62 -7.45
CA LYS A 386 9.92 3.56 -6.75
C LYS A 386 9.80 3.45 -5.23
N PHE A 387 10.86 3.80 -4.50
CA PHE A 387 10.77 4.17 -3.08
C PHE A 387 11.13 5.63 -2.85
N ILE A 388 10.66 6.14 -1.73
CA ILE A 388 10.88 7.49 -1.24
C ILE A 388 11.40 7.38 0.20
N TYR A 389 12.57 7.96 0.42
CA TYR A 389 13.26 7.92 1.71
C TYR A 389 12.67 8.97 2.67
N GLY A 390 12.27 8.55 3.87
CA GLY A 390 11.98 9.47 4.96
C GLY A 390 13.28 10.12 5.45
N ARG A 391 13.26 11.42 5.81
CA ARG A 391 14.48 12.07 6.30
C ARG A 391 14.78 11.64 7.76
N GLY A 392 15.53 10.57 7.94
CA GLY A 392 16.31 10.29 9.16
C GLY A 392 15.98 8.98 9.87
N ARG A 393 16.89 8.58 10.80
CA ARG A 393 16.97 7.29 11.53
C ARG A 393 15.70 6.78 12.25
N HIS A 394 14.58 7.52 12.22
CA HIS A 394 13.33 7.22 12.93
C HIS A 394 12.08 7.79 12.23
N SER A 395 12.01 7.78 10.89
CA SER A 395 10.81 8.26 10.19
C SER A 395 9.69 7.21 10.20
N ASN A 396 8.70 7.41 11.07
CA ASN A 396 7.57 6.48 11.23
C ASN A 396 6.37 6.97 10.43
N HIS A 397 6.16 6.38 9.26
CA HIS A 397 5.08 6.80 8.38
C HIS A 397 3.74 6.13 8.70
N TYR A 398 2.95 6.75 9.58
CA TYR A 398 1.72 6.16 10.13
C TYR A 398 0.51 6.18 9.21
N ASP A 399 0.40 7.17 8.32
CA ASP A 399 -0.74 7.30 7.41
C ASP A 399 -0.30 7.91 6.08
N LEU A 400 -1.02 7.53 5.03
CA LEU A 400 -0.85 8.02 3.67
C LEU A 400 -2.21 8.36 3.08
N VAL A 401 -2.25 9.45 2.31
CA VAL A 401 -3.45 9.85 1.58
C VAL A 401 -3.07 10.54 0.27
N PHE A 402 -3.67 10.11 -0.85
CA PHE A 402 -3.54 10.79 -2.13
C PHE A 402 -4.37 12.09 -2.17
N SER A 403 -3.87 13.09 -2.89
CA SER A 403 -4.72 14.21 -3.29
C SER A 403 -5.80 13.75 -4.26
N PRO A 404 -6.98 14.40 -4.30
CA PRO A 404 -8.08 14.02 -5.19
C PRO A 404 -7.73 14.02 -6.69
N ASP A 405 -6.72 14.80 -7.09
CA ASP A 405 -6.22 14.84 -8.47
C ASP A 405 -5.21 13.71 -8.80
N GLY A 406 -4.76 12.97 -7.78
CA GLY A 406 -3.80 11.86 -7.91
C GLY A 406 -2.35 12.25 -8.22
N ASN A 407 -2.03 13.54 -8.33
CA ASN A 407 -0.68 14.01 -8.68
C ASN A 407 0.27 14.08 -7.47
N THR A 408 -0.31 14.25 -6.28
CA THR A 408 0.44 14.35 -5.03
C THR A 408 -0.11 13.40 -3.99
N PHE A 409 0.67 13.14 -2.96
CA PHE A 409 0.17 12.47 -1.76
C PHE A 409 0.84 13.05 -0.52
N ALA A 410 0.16 12.90 0.61
CA ALA A 410 0.66 13.30 1.92
C ALA A 410 1.05 12.07 2.73
N SER A 411 2.10 12.19 3.52
CA SER A 411 2.47 11.21 4.53
C SER A 411 2.62 11.86 5.89
N LEU A 412 2.23 11.14 6.94
CA LEU A 412 2.58 11.51 8.31
C LEU A 412 3.96 10.98 8.66
N ASP A 413 4.73 11.75 9.41
CA ASP A 413 5.90 11.32 10.17
C ASP A 413 5.83 11.94 11.57
N PHE A 414 6.72 11.56 12.50
CA PHE A 414 6.68 11.96 13.91
C PHE A 414 6.71 13.49 14.09
N GLY A 415 5.50 14.08 14.16
CA GLY A 415 5.29 15.53 14.30
C GLY A 415 5.39 16.34 13.00
N ALA A 416 5.42 15.69 11.83
CA ALA A 416 5.48 16.34 10.53
C ALA A 416 4.50 15.75 9.51
N ILE A 417 4.09 16.56 8.55
CA ILE A 417 3.33 16.14 7.37
C ILE A 417 4.20 16.43 6.15
N HIS A 418 4.54 15.41 5.38
CA HIS A 418 5.29 15.57 4.14
C HIS A 418 4.35 15.50 2.94
N LEU A 419 4.53 16.41 1.99
CA LEU A 419 3.80 16.43 0.72
C LEU A 419 4.72 16.05 -0.41
N TRP A 420 4.31 15.07 -1.18
CA TRP A 420 5.12 14.44 -2.21
C TRP A 420 4.48 14.64 -3.56
N ASP A 421 5.29 14.98 -4.55
CA ASP A 421 4.92 14.81 -5.94
C ASP A 421 5.15 13.34 -6.29
N VAL A 422 4.19 12.69 -6.94
CA VAL A 422 4.31 11.29 -7.36
C VAL A 422 5.56 11.04 -8.21
N SER A 423 6.00 12.04 -8.99
CA SER A 423 7.20 11.96 -9.82
C SER A 423 8.51 12.20 -9.04
N SER A 424 8.46 12.85 -7.87
CA SER A 424 9.63 13.30 -7.10
C SER A 424 10.08 12.29 -6.04
N THR A 425 11.37 12.29 -5.68
CA THR A 425 11.92 11.59 -4.49
C THR A 425 12.03 12.50 -3.27
N THR A 426 11.90 13.81 -3.47
CA THR A 426 11.97 14.81 -2.40
C THR A 426 10.60 15.43 -2.17
N PRO A 427 10.23 15.71 -0.92
CA PRO A 427 8.94 16.30 -0.63
C PRO A 427 8.88 17.72 -1.25
N ILE A 428 7.75 18.05 -1.88
CA ILE A 428 7.44 19.40 -2.37
C ILE A 428 7.35 20.35 -1.17
N ASN A 429 6.86 19.87 -0.04
CA ASN A 429 6.73 20.64 1.18
C ASN A 429 6.82 19.72 2.42
N THR A 430 7.26 20.28 3.54
CA THR A 430 7.19 19.61 4.85
C THR A 430 6.61 20.57 5.86
N ILE A 431 5.48 20.19 6.43
CA ILE A 431 4.76 20.94 7.44
C ILE A 431 5.20 20.40 8.80
N TYR A 432 5.94 21.19 9.55
CA TYR A 432 6.28 20.88 10.94
C TYR A 432 5.22 21.47 11.88
N LYS A 433 5.10 20.87 13.06
CA LYS A 433 4.26 21.37 14.16
C LYS A 433 4.34 22.89 14.33
N TRP A 434 3.19 23.55 14.33
CA TRP A 434 3.06 24.96 14.68
C TRP A 434 2.92 25.08 16.21
N TYR A 435 3.94 25.58 16.88
CA TYR A 435 3.80 26.12 18.23
C TYR A 435 3.55 27.62 18.07
N GLY A 436 2.36 28.09 18.45
CA GLY A 436 2.02 29.51 18.39
C GLY A 436 3.10 30.42 19.00
N HIS A 437 3.18 31.65 18.47
CA HIS A 437 4.12 32.73 18.79
C HIS A 437 5.13 32.48 19.93
N GLY A 438 6.38 32.17 19.56
CA GLY A 438 7.56 32.55 20.36
C GLY A 438 8.28 31.45 21.15
N GLN A 439 7.84 30.19 21.15
CA GLN A 439 8.62 29.12 21.78
C GLN A 439 9.47 28.36 20.75
N LYS A 440 10.79 28.56 20.84
CA LYS A 440 11.79 27.73 20.16
C LYS A 440 11.98 26.42 20.94
N ASN A 441 11.98 25.31 20.21
CA ASN A 441 12.52 23.99 20.54
C ASN A 441 12.95 23.79 22.00
N THR A 442 12.07 23.20 22.79
CA THR A 442 12.49 22.40 23.93
C THR A 442 12.10 20.95 23.65
N SER A 443 13.14 20.11 23.66
CA SER A 443 13.10 18.66 23.50
C SER A 443 12.14 17.99 24.50
N ALA A 444 11.39 17.02 23.99
CA ALA A 444 10.61 15.99 24.68
C ALA A 444 9.33 16.43 25.40
N LEU A 445 8.18 16.31 24.73
CA LEU A 445 6.94 15.72 25.25
C LEU A 445 6.10 15.13 24.10
N SER A 446 6.12 13.79 24.02
CA SER A 446 5.17 12.82 23.47
C SER A 446 3.90 13.36 22.78
N GLY A 447 3.86 13.36 21.44
CA GLY A 447 2.62 13.48 20.69
C GLY A 447 2.82 13.72 19.18
N GLY A 448 2.33 12.81 18.34
CA GLY A 448 2.33 12.91 16.87
C GLY A 448 0.94 13.12 16.26
N TYR A 449 0.89 13.28 14.94
CA TYR A 449 -0.34 13.17 14.16
C TYR A 449 -0.70 11.71 13.95
N ASN A 450 -1.99 11.37 14.05
CA ASN A 450 -2.49 10.00 14.00
C ASN A 450 -3.24 9.66 12.70
N SER A 451 -3.80 10.66 12.01
CA SER A 451 -4.58 10.47 10.77
C SER A 451 -4.55 11.72 9.90
N LEU A 452 -4.56 11.53 8.57
CA LEU A 452 -4.64 12.58 7.56
C LEU A 452 -5.89 12.45 6.71
N ALA A 453 -6.40 13.60 6.25
CA ALA A 453 -7.39 13.64 5.18
C ALA A 453 -7.17 14.86 4.28
N PHE A 454 -7.24 14.66 2.96
CA PHE A 454 -7.48 15.75 2.01
C PHE A 454 -8.98 16.03 1.97
N SER A 455 -9.34 17.31 1.84
CA SER A 455 -10.70 17.64 1.41
C SER A 455 -10.91 17.16 -0.02
N PRO A 456 -12.09 16.63 -0.38
CA PRO A 456 -12.39 16.18 -1.75
C PRO A 456 -12.22 17.25 -2.83
N ASP A 457 -12.35 18.53 -2.50
CA ASP A 457 -12.04 19.65 -3.41
C ASP A 457 -10.54 19.92 -3.60
N GLY A 458 -9.66 19.22 -2.88
CA GLY A 458 -8.21 19.32 -2.95
C GLY A 458 -7.61 20.58 -2.31
N GLN A 459 -8.43 21.44 -1.71
CA GLN A 459 -7.97 22.74 -1.19
C GLN A 459 -7.39 22.66 0.22
N PHE A 460 -7.75 21.64 1.00
CA PHE A 460 -7.40 21.54 2.41
C PHE A 460 -6.78 20.20 2.77
N ILE A 461 -5.93 20.24 3.79
CA ILE A 461 -5.46 19.06 4.51
C ILE A 461 -5.88 19.23 5.97
N ALA A 462 -6.46 18.18 6.54
CA ALA A 462 -6.73 18.06 7.96
C ALA A 462 -5.85 16.96 8.56
N ALA A 463 -5.44 17.12 9.82
CA ALA A 463 -4.73 16.09 10.55
C ALA A 463 -5.22 16.00 12.01
N GLY A 464 -5.62 14.80 12.43
CA GLY A 464 -5.94 14.50 13.83
C GLY A 464 -4.67 14.33 14.65
N HIS A 465 -4.62 14.95 15.83
CA HIS A 465 -3.40 15.03 16.62
C HIS A 465 -3.61 14.57 18.07
N SER A 466 -2.51 14.14 18.68
CA SER A 466 -2.44 13.70 20.08
C SER A 466 -2.63 14.82 21.11
N ASP A 467 -2.57 16.09 20.70
CA ASP A 467 -2.98 17.23 21.54
C ASP A 467 -4.50 17.46 21.59
N LYS A 468 -5.28 16.48 21.11
CA LYS A 468 -6.75 16.45 21.19
C LYS A 468 -7.44 17.38 20.19
N THR A 469 -6.68 17.94 19.25
CA THR A 469 -7.20 18.85 18.22
C THR A 469 -7.06 18.27 16.80
N ILE A 470 -7.71 18.93 15.85
CA ILE A 470 -7.58 18.64 14.42
C ILE A 470 -7.02 19.87 13.74
N HIS A 471 -5.78 19.80 13.26
CA HIS A 471 -5.12 20.92 12.59
C HIS A 471 -5.48 20.98 11.10
N LEU A 472 -5.62 22.20 10.57
CA LEU A 472 -6.07 22.46 9.20
C LEU A 472 -5.06 23.32 8.43
N TRP A 473 -4.82 22.96 7.17
CA TRP A 473 -3.95 23.71 6.25
C TRP A 473 -4.60 23.96 4.91
N TYR A 474 -4.40 25.16 4.36
CA TYR A 474 -4.79 25.53 3.00
C TYR A 474 -3.68 25.16 2.02
N MET A 475 -4.05 24.48 0.94
CA MET A 475 -3.18 23.94 -0.11
C MET A 475 -1.96 23.17 0.44
N GLY A 476 -2.10 22.57 1.62
CA GLY A 476 -1.01 21.87 2.31
C GLY A 476 0.22 22.74 2.60
N ARG A 477 0.05 24.06 2.73
CA ARG A 477 1.17 25.00 2.90
C ARG A 477 0.95 25.98 4.04
N THR A 478 -0.27 26.48 4.18
CA THR A 478 -0.58 27.55 5.13
C THR A 478 -1.44 27.00 6.24
N TYR A 479 -0.95 27.01 7.48
CA TYR A 479 -1.77 26.69 8.64
C TYR A 479 -2.92 27.69 8.73
N ILE A 480 -4.15 27.20 8.86
CA ILE A 480 -5.35 28.03 8.94
C ILE A 480 -5.81 28.12 10.38
N ASP A 481 -6.15 26.97 10.96
CA ASP A 481 -6.82 26.88 12.26
C ASP A 481 -6.80 25.44 12.81
N ALA A 482 -7.34 25.26 14.01
CA ALA A 482 -7.56 23.96 14.63
C ALA A 482 -9.02 23.78 15.08
N LEU A 483 -9.58 22.58 14.89
CA LEU A 483 -10.85 22.20 15.48
C LEU A 483 -10.60 21.68 16.91
N ILE A 484 -11.22 22.34 17.89
CA ILE A 484 -11.01 22.09 19.32
C ILE A 484 -12.31 21.57 19.93
N GLY A 485 -12.23 20.47 20.68
CA GLY A 485 -13.37 19.97 21.47
C GLY A 485 -13.24 18.55 22.01
N HIS A 486 -12.40 17.70 21.43
CA HIS A 486 -12.09 16.38 22.01
C HIS A 486 -11.32 16.50 23.33
N THR A 487 -11.49 15.52 24.21
CA THR A 487 -10.84 15.51 25.54
C THR A 487 -9.64 14.57 25.63
N ASP A 488 -9.39 13.79 24.57
CA ASP A 488 -8.25 12.92 24.38
C ASP A 488 -7.82 12.88 22.90
N GLU A 489 -6.78 12.12 22.56
CA GLU A 489 -6.16 12.09 21.23
C GLU A 489 -7.17 11.88 20.09
N VAL A 490 -7.05 12.64 18.99
CA VAL A 490 -7.84 12.39 17.78
C VAL A 490 -7.12 11.34 16.94
N THR A 491 -7.79 10.24 16.61
CA THR A 491 -7.17 9.02 16.08
C THR A 491 -7.52 8.77 14.62
N SER A 492 -8.65 9.29 14.17
CA SER A 492 -9.12 9.14 12.80
C SER A 492 -9.98 10.32 12.41
N ILE A 493 -9.82 10.77 11.18
CA ILE A 493 -10.62 11.84 10.59
C ILE A 493 -11.04 11.46 9.17
N VAL A 494 -12.19 11.95 8.73
CA VAL A 494 -12.69 11.77 7.36
C VAL A 494 -13.54 12.98 6.95
N PHE A 495 -13.40 13.43 5.70
CA PHE A 495 -14.25 14.46 5.11
C PHE A 495 -15.48 13.85 4.44
N SER A 496 -16.59 14.57 4.46
CA SER A 496 -17.70 14.36 3.52
C SER A 496 -17.29 14.78 2.11
N ARG A 497 -17.92 14.20 1.10
CA ARG A 497 -17.68 14.35 -0.35
C ARG A 497 -17.88 15.79 -0.79
N ASP A 498 -18.77 16.53 -0.13
CA ASP A 498 -19.00 17.95 -0.37
C ASP A 498 -17.97 18.88 0.31
N SER A 499 -17.00 18.32 1.04
CA SER A 499 -15.96 19.03 1.80
C SER A 499 -16.49 19.95 2.92
N ARG A 500 -17.76 19.85 3.30
CA ARG A 500 -18.38 20.73 4.32
C ARG A 500 -18.38 20.15 5.71
N THR A 501 -18.39 18.83 5.83
CA THR A 501 -18.42 18.14 7.11
C THR A 501 -17.12 17.36 7.28
N LEU A 502 -16.54 17.43 8.48
CA LEU A 502 -15.46 16.55 8.91
C LEU A 502 -15.97 15.71 10.07
N VAL A 503 -15.67 14.42 10.05
CA VAL A 503 -15.97 13.50 11.15
C VAL A 503 -14.67 13.02 11.79
N SER A 504 -14.64 12.96 13.11
CA SER A 504 -13.48 12.50 13.87
C SER A 504 -13.84 11.46 14.91
N GLY A 505 -12.97 10.47 15.10
CA GLY A 505 -12.97 9.56 16.23
C GLY A 505 -11.80 9.87 17.18
N SER A 506 -11.98 9.61 18.47
CA SER A 506 -10.98 9.93 19.50
C SER A 506 -10.88 8.86 20.59
N TYR A 507 -9.73 8.84 21.26
CA TYR A 507 -9.54 8.10 22.51
C TYR A 507 -10.47 8.51 23.64
N ASP A 508 -11.17 9.65 23.53
CA ASP A 508 -12.21 10.03 24.49
C ASP A 508 -13.50 9.19 24.38
N GLY A 509 -13.54 8.21 23.46
CA GLY A 509 -14.67 7.32 23.26
C GLY A 509 -15.79 7.93 22.40
N THR A 510 -15.58 9.11 21.83
CA THR A 510 -16.60 9.84 21.06
C THR A 510 -16.31 9.92 19.57
N VAL A 511 -17.37 10.06 18.79
CA VAL A 511 -17.34 10.44 17.37
C VAL A 511 -17.93 11.84 17.25
N ARG A 512 -17.22 12.75 16.58
CA ARG A 512 -17.64 14.16 16.45
C ARG A 512 -17.79 14.57 15.01
N PHE A 513 -18.81 15.38 14.75
CA PHE A 513 -19.06 16.02 13.46
C PHE A 513 -18.74 17.49 13.57
N TRP A 514 -18.07 18.01 12.54
CA TRP A 514 -17.61 19.38 12.48
C TRP A 514 -18.09 20.00 11.18
N ASP A 515 -18.71 21.18 11.28
CA ASP A 515 -18.92 22.01 10.11
C ASP A 515 -17.60 22.73 9.79
N PHE A 516 -17.04 22.40 8.64
CA PHE A 516 -15.75 22.91 8.18
C PHE A 516 -15.78 24.40 7.85
N THR A 517 -16.95 24.94 7.49
CA THR A 517 -17.14 26.36 7.17
C THR A 517 -17.18 27.19 8.45
N SER A 518 -17.92 26.74 9.47
CA SER A 518 -18.02 27.45 10.75
C SER A 518 -16.94 27.07 11.76
N ARG A 519 -16.16 26.00 11.50
CA ARG A 519 -15.15 25.42 12.40
C ARG A 519 -15.72 25.05 13.77
N SER A 520 -16.99 24.65 13.79
CA SER A 520 -17.71 24.33 15.02
C SER A 520 -18.09 22.86 15.07
N ASN A 521 -18.14 22.29 16.28
CA ASN A 521 -18.71 20.97 16.48
C ASN A 521 -20.23 21.06 16.34
N ILE A 522 -20.80 20.30 15.41
CA ILE A 522 -22.24 20.29 15.13
C ILE A 522 -22.96 19.09 15.76
N ALA A 523 -22.24 17.99 16.00
CA ALA A 523 -22.76 16.84 16.74
C ALA A 523 -21.64 16.06 17.45
N THR A 524 -22.00 15.39 18.55
CA THR A 524 -21.14 14.44 19.27
C THR A 524 -21.93 13.18 19.53
N PHE A 525 -21.48 12.05 19.00
CA PHE A 525 -22.05 10.73 19.19
C PHE A 525 -21.25 9.95 20.24
N THR A 526 -21.97 9.32 21.15
CA THR A 526 -21.43 8.58 22.31
C THR A 526 -22.07 7.21 22.38
N GLY A 527 -21.28 6.17 22.64
CA GLY A 527 -21.80 4.80 22.76
C GLY A 527 -20.71 3.74 22.93
N HIS A 528 -19.51 4.00 22.40
CA HIS A 528 -18.34 3.18 22.67
C HIS A 528 -17.94 3.24 24.15
N THR A 529 -17.47 2.11 24.68
CA THR A 529 -17.05 1.96 26.09
C THR A 529 -15.53 2.07 26.25
N ASN A 530 -14.80 2.13 25.14
CA ASN A 530 -13.36 2.32 25.08
C ASN A 530 -13.00 3.26 23.91
N LYS A 531 -11.70 3.44 23.68
CA LYS A 531 -11.11 4.35 22.69
C LYS A 531 -11.60 4.07 21.26
N VAL A 532 -12.09 5.10 20.58
CA VAL A 532 -12.39 5.02 19.14
C VAL A 532 -11.09 5.14 18.34
N LYS A 533 -10.86 4.19 17.44
CA LYS A 533 -9.62 4.09 16.64
C LYS A 533 -9.80 4.54 15.20
N CYS A 534 -11.01 4.38 14.67
CA CYS A 534 -11.28 4.66 13.28
C CYS A 534 -12.73 5.11 13.07
N VAL A 535 -12.92 5.93 12.03
CA VAL A 535 -14.22 6.35 11.51
C VAL A 535 -14.20 6.27 9.98
N ALA A 536 -15.32 5.95 9.36
CA ALA A 536 -15.48 5.91 7.91
C ALA A 536 -16.91 6.30 7.50
N PHE A 537 -17.05 7.03 6.39
CA PHE A 537 -18.34 7.26 5.74
C PHE A 537 -18.69 6.09 4.81
N ASN A 538 -19.97 5.74 4.74
CA ASN A 538 -20.48 4.93 3.65
C ASN A 538 -20.62 5.78 2.36
N SER A 539 -20.84 5.11 1.23
CA SER A 539 -20.81 5.73 -0.11
C SER A 539 -21.84 6.84 -0.34
N ASP A 540 -23.00 6.76 0.33
CA ASP A 540 -24.10 7.74 0.26
C ASP A 540 -24.11 8.76 1.41
N GLU A 541 -23.13 8.68 2.32
CA GLU A 541 -22.92 9.54 3.50
C GLU A 541 -24.07 9.57 4.52
N ARG A 542 -24.99 8.60 4.45
CA ARG A 542 -26.07 8.47 5.44
C ARG A 542 -25.63 7.76 6.70
N ILE A 543 -24.57 6.96 6.61
CA ILE A 543 -24.02 6.16 7.71
C ILE A 543 -22.55 6.51 7.92
N VAL A 544 -22.18 6.72 9.18
CA VAL A 544 -20.79 6.70 9.62
C VAL A 544 -20.56 5.43 10.43
N ALA A 545 -19.53 4.66 10.10
CA ALA A 545 -19.06 3.58 10.97
C ALA A 545 -17.95 4.08 11.89
N SER A 546 -17.93 3.63 13.14
CA SER A 546 -16.81 3.79 14.06
C SER A 546 -16.37 2.46 14.64
N GLY A 547 -15.06 2.26 14.79
CA GLY A 547 -14.47 1.06 15.36
C GLY A 547 -13.61 1.39 16.57
N SER A 548 -13.65 0.53 17.58
CA SER A 548 -13.12 0.82 18.92
C SER A 548 -12.30 -0.33 19.51
N GLU A 549 -11.51 -0.02 20.54
CA GLU A 549 -10.81 -0.99 21.40
C GLU A 549 -11.76 -1.79 22.32
N ASP A 550 -13.07 -1.54 22.27
CA ASP A 550 -14.10 -2.35 22.94
C ASP A 550 -14.62 -3.53 22.11
N ASN A 551 -13.97 -3.86 20.98
CA ASN A 551 -14.36 -4.90 20.02
C ASN A 551 -15.72 -4.68 19.34
N THR A 552 -16.23 -3.44 19.32
CA THR A 552 -17.48 -3.12 18.63
C THR A 552 -17.26 -2.21 17.42
N ILE A 553 -18.09 -2.41 16.40
CA ILE A 553 -18.38 -1.44 15.35
C ILE A 553 -19.71 -0.79 15.70
N ILE A 554 -19.80 0.53 15.61
CA ILE A 554 -21.09 1.22 15.67
C ILE A 554 -21.35 1.92 14.33
N LEU A 555 -22.50 1.61 13.72
CA LEU A 555 -23.04 2.29 12.56
C LEU A 555 -23.98 3.41 13.05
N TRP A 556 -23.63 4.65 12.74
CA TRP A 556 -24.37 5.84 13.12
C TRP A 556 -25.14 6.37 11.93
N ASP A 557 -26.46 6.48 12.05
CA ASP A 557 -27.24 7.26 11.10
C ASP A 557 -26.89 8.76 11.27
N VAL A 558 -26.40 9.39 10.21
CA VAL A 558 -25.88 10.77 10.24
C VAL A 558 -26.98 11.79 10.53
N THR A 559 -28.22 11.50 10.16
CA THR A 559 -29.35 12.44 10.30
C THR A 559 -29.94 12.40 11.72
N THR A 560 -30.08 11.20 12.27
CA THR A 560 -30.77 10.94 13.54
C THR A 560 -29.81 10.75 14.70
N GLY A 561 -28.56 10.36 14.44
CA GLY A 561 -27.57 9.99 15.45
C GLY A 561 -27.82 8.63 16.11
N ASN A 562 -28.76 7.83 15.60
CA ASN A 562 -29.09 6.53 16.17
C ASN A 562 -27.97 5.52 15.91
N PRO A 563 -27.46 4.82 16.96
CA PRO A 563 -26.45 3.78 16.81
C PRO A 563 -27.06 2.42 16.47
N SER A 564 -26.40 1.67 15.59
CA SER A 564 -26.55 0.22 15.43
C SER A 564 -25.21 -0.45 15.75
N VAL A 565 -25.19 -1.29 16.79
CA VAL A 565 -23.95 -1.88 17.34
C VAL A 565 -23.75 -3.28 16.79
N ILE A 566 -22.57 -3.54 16.23
CA ILE A 566 -22.10 -4.84 15.79
C ILE A 566 -20.97 -5.29 16.74
N HIS A 567 -21.16 -6.46 17.34
CA HIS A 567 -20.13 -7.07 18.19
C HIS A 567 -19.24 -7.95 17.32
N THR A 568 -17.94 -7.68 17.35
CA THR A 568 -16.96 -8.44 16.58
C THR A 568 -16.32 -9.52 17.44
N ASN A 569 -15.75 -10.53 16.81
CA ASN A 569 -14.89 -11.51 17.49
C ASN A 569 -13.40 -11.13 17.37
N HIS A 570 -13.08 -9.87 17.05
CA HIS A 570 -11.72 -9.36 17.11
C HIS A 570 -11.16 -9.50 18.55
N ILE A 571 -9.88 -9.86 18.67
CA ILE A 571 -9.27 -10.19 19.98
C ILE A 571 -8.52 -9.02 20.64
N GLU A 572 -8.25 -7.94 19.91
CA GLU A 572 -7.42 -6.79 20.34
C GLU A 572 -8.02 -5.42 19.93
N GLY A 573 -9.33 -5.39 19.65
CA GLY A 573 -10.00 -4.21 19.15
C GLY A 573 -9.89 -4.01 17.65
N ILE A 574 -10.60 -3.00 17.17
CA ILE A 574 -10.68 -2.66 15.75
C ILE A 574 -9.69 -1.54 15.46
N HIS A 575 -8.81 -1.75 14.48
CA HIS A 575 -7.81 -0.75 14.12
C HIS A 575 -8.27 0.21 13.02
N LYS A 576 -8.84 -0.34 11.94
CA LYS A 576 -9.36 0.41 10.78
C LYS A 576 -10.64 -0.19 10.22
N LEU A 577 -11.42 0.67 9.57
CA LEU A 577 -12.67 0.36 8.89
C LEU A 577 -12.64 0.95 7.48
N THR A 578 -13.23 0.24 6.52
CA THR A 578 -13.46 0.76 5.16
C THR A 578 -14.74 0.20 4.58
N PHE A 579 -15.54 1.06 3.95
CA PHE A 579 -16.72 0.63 3.20
C PHE A 579 -16.34 0.25 1.77
N SER A 580 -17.06 -0.71 1.21
CA SER A 580 -17.07 -0.95 -0.23
C SER A 580 -17.59 0.28 -0.97
N ILE A 581 -17.25 0.41 -2.26
CA ILE A 581 -17.63 1.58 -3.07
C ILE A 581 -19.14 1.77 -3.17
N ASP A 582 -19.91 0.68 -3.11
CA ASP A 582 -21.37 0.68 -3.10
C ASP A 582 -21.98 0.94 -1.71
N GLY A 583 -21.16 0.96 -0.66
CA GLY A 583 -21.56 1.19 0.74
C GLY A 583 -22.30 0.04 1.40
N LYS A 584 -22.48 -1.10 0.73
CA LYS A 584 -23.25 -2.25 1.25
C LYS A 584 -22.43 -3.18 2.12
N THR A 585 -21.10 -3.11 2.00
CA THR A 585 -20.17 -3.96 2.73
C THR A 585 -19.20 -3.11 3.54
N LEU A 586 -18.87 -3.57 4.74
CA LEU A 586 -17.89 -2.97 5.62
C LEU A 586 -16.80 -3.98 5.93
N VAL A 587 -15.54 -3.54 5.88
CA VAL A 587 -14.38 -4.36 6.25
C VAL A 587 -13.78 -3.78 7.53
N SER A 588 -13.62 -4.63 8.56
CA SER A 588 -12.90 -4.31 9.79
C SER A 588 -11.56 -5.01 9.86
N CYS A 589 -10.55 -4.28 10.34
CA CYS A 589 -9.18 -4.76 10.47
C CYS A 589 -8.84 -4.97 11.95
N GLY A 590 -8.34 -6.16 12.28
CA GLY A 590 -7.86 -6.50 13.61
C GLY A 590 -6.61 -5.72 14.00
N ASN A 591 -6.51 -5.39 15.28
CA ASN A 591 -5.42 -4.59 15.83
C ASN A 591 -4.28 -5.45 16.39
N TRP A 592 -3.06 -4.91 16.42
CA TRP A 592 -1.86 -5.53 17.02
C TRP A 592 -1.60 -6.98 16.60
N ARG A 593 -2.09 -7.97 17.37
CA ARG A 593 -1.89 -9.41 17.15
C ARG A 593 -3.05 -10.08 16.43
N ASP A 594 -4.18 -9.38 16.31
CA ASP A 594 -5.33 -9.88 15.57
C ASP A 594 -5.09 -9.73 14.07
N SER A 595 -4.71 -10.82 13.43
CA SER A 595 -4.39 -10.83 12.00
C SER A 595 -5.60 -10.92 11.08
N THR A 596 -6.82 -10.80 11.61
CA THR A 596 -8.03 -11.01 10.85
C THR A 596 -8.53 -9.75 10.13
N LEU A 597 -9.05 -9.93 8.91
CA LEU A 597 -10.03 -9.01 8.33
C LEU A 597 -11.41 -9.64 8.44
N GLN A 598 -12.41 -8.87 8.85
CA GLN A 598 -13.79 -9.33 8.93
C GLN A 598 -14.66 -8.50 8.01
N ILE A 599 -15.48 -9.16 7.20
CA ILE A 599 -16.34 -8.55 6.20
C ILE A 599 -17.78 -8.64 6.67
N TRP A 600 -18.48 -7.52 6.64
CA TRP A 600 -19.81 -7.34 7.22
C TRP A 600 -20.80 -6.82 6.18
N ASP A 601 -22.03 -7.33 6.23
CA ASP A 601 -23.16 -6.70 5.57
C ASP A 601 -23.62 -5.47 6.36
N VAL A 602 -23.69 -4.32 5.72
CA VAL A 602 -24.03 -3.06 6.40
C VAL A 602 -25.52 -2.99 6.77
N ALA A 603 -26.39 -3.58 5.96
CA ALA A 603 -27.83 -3.51 6.16
C ALA A 603 -28.30 -4.42 7.30
N THR A 604 -27.72 -5.62 7.40
CA THR A 604 -28.11 -6.64 8.39
C THR A 604 -27.19 -6.66 9.62
N GLY A 605 -25.94 -6.18 9.48
CA GLY A 605 -24.90 -6.31 10.51
C GLY A 605 -24.31 -7.72 10.60
N GLU A 606 -24.65 -8.63 9.67
CA GLU A 606 -24.15 -10.00 9.67
C GLU A 606 -22.71 -10.10 9.11
N GLN A 607 -21.92 -11.00 9.69
CA GLN A 607 -20.56 -11.27 9.22
C GLN A 607 -20.58 -12.21 8.01
N LYS A 608 -20.13 -11.72 6.85
CA LYS A 608 -20.05 -12.50 5.60
C LYS A 608 -18.83 -13.42 5.56
N LYS A 609 -17.67 -12.92 5.96
CA LYS A 609 -16.39 -13.66 5.82
C LYS A 609 -15.35 -13.19 6.84
N ILE A 610 -14.49 -14.10 7.27
CA ILE A 610 -13.24 -13.81 7.99
C ILE A 610 -12.08 -14.23 7.08
N ILE A 611 -11.10 -13.34 6.92
CA ILE A 611 -9.83 -13.59 6.23
C ILE A 611 -8.74 -13.66 7.30
N THR A 612 -7.92 -14.72 7.28
CA THR A 612 -6.91 -14.99 8.33
C THR A 612 -5.50 -15.16 7.77
N ASP A 613 -5.25 -14.71 6.54
CA ASP A 613 -4.01 -15.02 5.81
C ASP A 613 -2.84 -14.09 6.14
N HIS A 614 -3.12 -12.95 6.79
CA HIS A 614 -2.06 -12.19 7.44
C HIS A 614 -1.59 -12.91 8.71
N THR A 615 -0.31 -12.72 9.05
CA THR A 615 0.30 -13.37 10.23
C THR A 615 0.44 -12.43 11.43
N TYR A 616 0.10 -11.16 11.25
CA TYR A 616 0.06 -10.14 12.30
C TYR A 616 -1.04 -9.11 12.01
N GLY A 617 -1.24 -8.16 12.92
CA GLY A 617 -2.35 -7.20 12.85
C GLY A 617 -2.42 -6.39 11.56
N VAL A 618 -3.64 -6.21 11.06
CA VAL A 618 -3.93 -5.52 9.80
C VAL A 618 -4.01 -4.02 10.07
N SER A 619 -3.04 -3.27 9.53
CA SER A 619 -2.91 -1.83 9.79
C SER A 619 -3.88 -0.99 8.97
N LYS A 620 -4.24 -1.43 7.76
CA LYS A 620 -5.21 -0.72 6.91
C LYS A 620 -5.77 -1.65 5.85
N ALA A 621 -7.03 -1.46 5.50
CA ALA A 621 -7.62 -2.01 4.28
C ALA A 621 -8.32 -0.90 3.51
N ILE A 622 -8.25 -0.94 2.18
CA ILE A 622 -8.91 0.00 1.27
C ILE A 622 -9.43 -0.73 0.04
N PHE A 623 -10.53 -0.22 -0.53
CA PHE A 623 -11.01 -0.65 -1.84
C PHE A 623 -10.33 0.13 -2.97
N SER A 624 -10.14 -0.51 -4.11
CA SER A 624 -9.83 0.20 -5.36
C SER A 624 -11.00 1.10 -5.78
N PRO A 625 -10.74 2.17 -6.54
CA PRO A 625 -11.79 3.09 -7.00
C PRO A 625 -12.88 2.42 -7.84
N ASP A 626 -12.57 1.32 -8.52
CA ASP A 626 -13.53 0.50 -9.29
C ASP A 626 -14.34 -0.49 -8.42
N GLY A 627 -14.04 -0.60 -7.12
CA GLY A 627 -14.70 -1.50 -6.17
C GLY A 627 -14.38 -2.99 -6.33
N ARG A 628 -13.56 -3.39 -7.30
CA ARG A 628 -13.29 -4.81 -7.62
C ARG A 628 -12.16 -5.42 -6.80
N THR A 629 -11.31 -4.58 -6.21
CA THR A 629 -10.12 -5.02 -5.51
C THR A 629 -10.14 -4.53 -4.07
N LEU A 630 -9.87 -5.42 -3.13
CA LEU A 630 -9.58 -5.07 -1.75
C LEU A 630 -8.06 -5.11 -1.56
N ILE A 631 -7.48 -4.13 -0.88
CA ILE A 631 -6.04 -4.08 -0.60
C ILE A 631 -5.87 -4.02 0.92
N SER A 632 -5.16 -4.98 1.51
CA SER A 632 -4.89 -5.04 2.94
C SER A 632 -3.39 -4.94 3.22
N GLY A 633 -3.04 -4.13 4.20
CA GLY A 633 -1.68 -3.95 4.72
C GLY A 633 -1.58 -4.48 6.11
N SER A 634 -0.50 -5.17 6.40
CA SER A 634 -0.28 -5.78 7.69
C SER A 634 1.06 -5.40 8.29
N ARG A 635 1.08 -5.38 9.61
CA ARG A 635 2.28 -5.30 10.43
C ARG A 635 3.19 -6.52 10.25
N ASP A 636 2.71 -7.58 9.61
CA ASP A 636 3.58 -8.64 9.13
C ASP A 636 4.55 -8.14 8.06
N GLY A 637 4.36 -6.99 7.42
CA GLY A 637 5.26 -6.43 6.40
C GLY A 637 4.86 -6.81 4.98
N THR A 638 3.64 -7.30 4.79
CA THR A 638 3.06 -7.56 3.47
C THR A 638 1.87 -6.66 3.18
N VAL A 639 1.62 -6.48 1.89
CA VAL A 639 0.36 -5.97 1.34
C VAL A 639 -0.24 -7.05 0.46
N LEU A 640 -1.47 -7.48 0.76
CA LEU A 640 -2.21 -8.43 -0.04
C LEU A 640 -3.26 -7.68 -0.88
N ILE A 641 -3.31 -8.02 -2.16
CA ILE A 641 -4.26 -7.48 -3.12
C ILE A 641 -5.23 -8.61 -3.47
N TRP A 642 -6.50 -8.42 -3.13
CA TRP A 642 -7.55 -9.42 -3.22
C TRP A 642 -8.48 -9.13 -4.39
N ASP A 643 -8.87 -10.18 -5.11
CA ASP A 643 -10.08 -10.09 -5.93
C ASP A 643 -11.29 -10.10 -5.01
N TYR A 644 -11.87 -8.92 -4.76
CA TYR A 644 -12.99 -8.82 -3.85
C TYR A 644 -14.23 -9.56 -4.36
N THR A 645 -14.42 -9.62 -5.68
CA THR A 645 -15.56 -10.31 -6.29
C THR A 645 -15.44 -11.83 -6.14
N SER A 646 -14.26 -12.41 -6.39
CA SER A 646 -14.04 -13.83 -6.13
C SER A 646 -14.05 -14.14 -4.63
N LEU A 647 -13.55 -13.23 -3.78
CA LEU A 647 -13.44 -13.45 -2.34
C LEU A 647 -14.79 -13.72 -1.66
N LEU A 648 -15.86 -13.06 -2.11
CA LEU A 648 -17.20 -13.28 -1.57
C LEU A 648 -17.93 -14.49 -2.17
N GLY A 649 -17.26 -15.26 -3.04
CA GLY A 649 -17.89 -16.41 -3.70
C GLY A 649 -19.02 -15.99 -4.65
N THR A 650 -19.05 -14.72 -5.08
CA THR A 650 -19.95 -14.25 -6.13
C THR A 650 -19.39 -14.57 -7.52
N GLU A 651 -18.66 -15.68 -7.66
CA GLU A 651 -18.37 -16.23 -8.97
C GLU A 651 -19.69 -16.75 -9.55
N ASN A 652 -20.17 -16.03 -10.57
CA ASN A 652 -21.36 -16.31 -11.40
C ASN A 652 -22.74 -15.98 -10.82
N GLU A 653 -22.87 -14.81 -10.21
CA GLU A 653 -24.04 -13.94 -10.46
C GLU A 653 -23.57 -12.49 -10.67
N ILE A 654 -22.64 -12.28 -11.63
CA ILE A 654 -22.87 -11.10 -12.47
C ILE A 654 -24.13 -11.52 -13.23
N GLN A 655 -25.31 -11.04 -12.81
CA GLN A 655 -26.29 -10.69 -13.82
C GLN A 655 -25.52 -9.74 -14.74
N GLN A 656 -24.91 -10.28 -15.80
CA GLN A 656 -24.74 -9.53 -17.01
C GLN A 656 -26.18 -9.13 -17.27
N LEU A 657 -26.52 -7.89 -16.92
CA LEU A 657 -27.79 -7.33 -17.35
C LEU A 657 -27.75 -7.60 -18.84
N ALA A 658 -28.66 -8.43 -19.34
CA ALA A 658 -28.67 -8.72 -20.77
C ALA A 658 -28.77 -7.40 -21.56
N GLU A 659 -29.27 -6.37 -20.88
CA GLU A 659 -29.36 -4.99 -21.30
C GLU A 659 -28.02 -4.22 -21.39
N ASP A 660 -26.93 -4.66 -20.76
CA ASP A 660 -25.53 -4.21 -21.02
C ASP A 660 -24.99 -4.97 -22.24
N ALA A 661 -25.59 -4.68 -23.38
CA ALA A 661 -25.37 -5.39 -24.62
C ALA A 661 -23.93 -5.19 -25.15
N ASN A 662 -23.30 -4.05 -24.84
CA ASN A 662 -21.94 -3.75 -25.29
C ASN A 662 -20.83 -4.30 -24.33
N ARG A 663 -21.21 -4.76 -23.14
CA ARG A 663 -20.37 -5.36 -22.08
C ARG A 663 -19.31 -4.40 -21.51
N ASP A 664 -19.60 -3.11 -21.47
CA ASP A 664 -18.74 -2.10 -20.87
C ASP A 664 -18.96 -1.95 -19.35
N GLY A 665 -19.96 -2.64 -18.80
CA GLY A 665 -20.28 -2.68 -17.38
C GLY A 665 -21.29 -1.62 -16.93
N SER A 666 -21.93 -0.89 -17.85
CA SER A 666 -23.01 0.07 -17.60
C SER A 666 -24.16 -0.15 -18.61
N VAL A 667 -25.41 0.11 -18.22
CA VAL A 667 -26.54 0.13 -19.17
C VAL A 667 -26.84 1.58 -19.54
N ASP A 668 -26.41 2.02 -20.71
CA ASP A 668 -26.58 3.40 -21.20
C ASP A 668 -27.09 3.48 -22.67
N LEU A 669 -27.11 4.68 -23.24
CA LEU A 669 -27.59 4.87 -24.62
C LEU A 669 -26.73 4.16 -25.67
N GLN A 670 -25.48 3.81 -25.37
CA GLN A 670 -24.59 3.03 -26.23
C GLN A 670 -25.06 1.60 -26.36
N ASP A 671 -25.64 0.99 -25.31
CA ASP A 671 -26.27 -0.34 -25.40
C ASP A 671 -27.48 -0.31 -26.32
N LEU A 672 -28.30 0.74 -26.20
CA LEU A 672 -29.47 0.94 -27.05
C LEU A 672 -29.05 1.06 -28.53
N ILE A 673 -27.99 1.84 -28.80
CA ILE A 673 -27.42 2.00 -30.15
C ILE A 673 -26.80 0.69 -30.64
N PHE A 674 -26.11 -0.04 -29.76
CA PHE A 674 -25.47 -1.31 -30.08
C PHE A 674 -26.51 -2.34 -30.52
N VAL A 675 -27.57 -2.53 -29.73
CA VAL A 675 -28.70 -3.41 -30.09
C VAL A 675 -29.35 -2.97 -31.40
N ALA A 676 -29.63 -1.68 -31.54
CA ALA A 676 -30.26 -1.14 -32.75
C ALA A 676 -29.38 -1.29 -34.01
N SER A 677 -28.05 -1.24 -33.88
CA SER A 677 -27.13 -1.43 -35.01
C SER A 677 -27.16 -2.85 -35.57
N GLN A 678 -27.64 -3.82 -34.79
CA GLN A 678 -27.74 -5.23 -35.16
C GLN A 678 -29.20 -5.66 -35.47
N PHE A 679 -30.13 -4.71 -35.56
CA PHE A 679 -31.56 -4.98 -35.76
C PHE A 679 -31.82 -5.86 -36.99
N GLY A 680 -32.54 -6.97 -36.81
CA GLY A 680 -32.88 -7.93 -37.86
C GLY A 680 -31.84 -9.03 -38.10
N GLN A 681 -30.75 -9.09 -37.31
CA GLN A 681 -29.82 -10.21 -37.32
C GLN A 681 -30.28 -11.35 -36.38
N SER A 682 -29.80 -12.57 -36.63
CA SER A 682 -30.17 -13.79 -35.89
C SER A 682 -28.95 -14.67 -35.60
N GLY A 683 -28.88 -15.26 -34.41
CA GLY A 683 -27.83 -16.21 -34.02
C GLY A 683 -27.78 -16.46 -32.51
N ASP A 684 -27.50 -17.70 -32.11
CA ASP A 684 -27.66 -18.22 -30.74
C ASP A 684 -26.66 -17.65 -29.68
N ASP A 685 -25.83 -16.67 -30.04
CA ASP A 685 -24.82 -16.07 -29.14
C ASP A 685 -24.48 -14.62 -29.55
N ASN A 686 -25.50 -13.82 -29.85
CA ASN A 686 -25.32 -12.40 -30.14
C ASN A 686 -25.63 -11.56 -28.90
N ALA A 687 -24.66 -10.76 -28.44
CA ALA A 687 -24.84 -9.90 -27.26
C ALA A 687 -25.95 -8.82 -27.43
N ALA A 688 -26.38 -8.54 -28.66
CA ALA A 688 -27.53 -7.67 -28.93
C ALA A 688 -28.90 -8.38 -28.84
N ASP A 689 -28.93 -9.71 -28.71
CA ASP A 689 -30.15 -10.48 -28.41
C ASP A 689 -30.33 -10.53 -26.88
N VAL A 690 -30.98 -9.49 -26.36
CA VAL A 690 -31.13 -9.24 -24.93
C VAL A 690 -32.13 -10.19 -24.29
N ASN A 691 -33.16 -10.60 -25.03
CA ASN A 691 -34.19 -11.52 -24.53
C ASN A 691 -33.84 -13.00 -24.75
N GLY A 692 -32.82 -13.31 -25.55
CA GLY A 692 -32.34 -14.66 -25.84
C GLY A 692 -33.29 -15.48 -26.73
N ASP A 693 -34.10 -14.83 -27.57
CA ASP A 693 -35.06 -15.48 -28.46
C ASP A 693 -34.46 -15.89 -29.82
N GLY A 694 -33.18 -15.57 -30.05
CA GLY A 694 -32.41 -15.86 -31.25
C GLY A 694 -32.57 -14.82 -32.36
N VAL A 695 -33.35 -13.75 -32.15
CA VAL A 695 -33.69 -12.73 -33.17
C VAL A 695 -33.64 -11.33 -32.58
N ILE A 696 -32.69 -10.52 -33.03
CA ILE A 696 -32.54 -9.13 -32.56
C ILE A 696 -33.66 -8.27 -33.15
N ASN A 697 -34.61 -7.88 -32.31
CA ASN A 697 -35.82 -7.20 -32.72
C ASN A 697 -36.21 -6.06 -31.76
N ILE A 698 -37.42 -5.53 -31.91
CA ILE A 698 -37.87 -4.39 -31.10
C ILE A 698 -38.06 -4.75 -29.62
N ALA A 699 -38.27 -6.02 -29.30
CA ALA A 699 -38.31 -6.50 -27.92
C ALA A 699 -37.00 -6.24 -27.19
N ASP A 700 -35.85 -6.45 -27.84
CA ASP A 700 -34.52 -6.24 -27.25
C ASP A 700 -34.26 -4.76 -26.99
N ILE A 701 -34.58 -3.89 -27.97
CA ILE A 701 -34.51 -2.43 -27.81
C ILE A 701 -35.40 -1.96 -26.65
N LEU A 702 -36.60 -2.53 -26.49
CA LEU A 702 -37.52 -2.18 -25.41
C LEU A 702 -37.02 -2.62 -24.03
N LEU A 703 -36.29 -3.73 -23.94
CA LEU A 703 -35.67 -4.18 -22.68
C LEU A 703 -34.55 -3.24 -22.25
N VAL A 704 -33.64 -2.90 -23.17
CA VAL A 704 -32.57 -1.92 -22.87
C VAL A 704 -33.18 -0.56 -22.51
N ALA A 705 -34.15 -0.07 -23.29
CA ALA A 705 -34.82 1.21 -23.00
C ALA A 705 -35.54 1.21 -21.64
N ALA A 706 -36.13 0.07 -21.24
CA ALA A 706 -36.76 -0.04 -19.92
C ALA A 706 -35.75 -0.04 -18.78
N ALA A 707 -34.57 -0.63 -18.99
CA ALA A 707 -33.48 -0.64 -18.00
C ALA A 707 -32.90 0.76 -17.76
N LEU A 708 -32.84 1.62 -18.79
CA LEU A 708 -32.46 3.03 -18.67
C LEU A 708 -33.36 3.83 -17.69
N ALA A 709 -34.59 3.36 -17.41
CA ALA A 709 -35.51 4.03 -16.49
C ALA A 709 -35.23 3.74 -15.00
N ASN A 710 -34.41 2.72 -14.68
CA ASN A 710 -34.21 2.26 -13.30
C ASN A 710 -33.10 3.03 -12.57
N GLU A 711 -32.29 3.83 -13.26
CA GLU A 711 -31.35 4.77 -12.63
C GLU A 711 -32.06 6.10 -12.33
N ASN A 712 -31.97 6.57 -11.08
CA ASN A 712 -32.60 7.82 -10.63
C ASN A 712 -31.99 9.05 -11.33
N GLY A 713 -32.56 9.42 -12.47
CA GLY A 713 -32.33 10.69 -13.14
C GLY A 713 -32.70 10.56 -14.61
N ALA A 714 -33.60 11.42 -15.10
CA ALA A 714 -33.86 11.57 -16.53
C ALA A 714 -32.54 11.52 -17.32
N PRO A 715 -32.48 10.84 -18.49
CA PRO A 715 -31.25 10.68 -19.24
C PRO A 715 -30.60 12.04 -19.36
N SER A 716 -29.43 12.19 -18.73
CA SER A 716 -28.77 13.49 -18.71
C SER A 716 -28.62 13.91 -20.17
N VAL A 717 -29.19 15.06 -20.52
CA VAL A 717 -29.23 15.64 -21.88
C VAL A 717 -27.80 16.06 -22.33
N ALA A 718 -26.77 15.45 -21.75
CA ALA A 718 -25.37 15.75 -21.87
C ALA A 718 -24.51 14.50 -22.16
N SER A 719 -25.09 13.36 -22.54
CA SER A 719 -24.29 12.23 -23.04
C SER A 719 -23.87 12.48 -24.49
N LYS A 720 -22.58 12.28 -24.79
CA LYS A 720 -22.02 12.28 -26.15
C LYS A 720 -22.73 11.27 -27.07
N SER A 721 -23.39 10.27 -26.50
CA SER A 721 -24.07 9.18 -27.21
C SER A 721 -25.37 9.63 -27.90
N ILE A 722 -26.05 10.68 -27.42
CA ILE A 722 -27.21 11.29 -28.11
C ILE A 722 -26.84 11.79 -29.51
N GLU A 723 -25.56 12.13 -29.74
CA GLU A 723 -25.09 12.64 -31.03
C GLU A 723 -25.23 11.63 -32.17
N LEU A 724 -25.30 10.32 -31.87
CA LEU A 724 -25.38 9.21 -32.82
C LEU A 724 -26.81 8.81 -33.18
N LEU A 725 -27.82 9.28 -32.44
CA LEU A 725 -29.25 8.96 -32.64
C LEU A 725 -29.97 10.05 -33.44
N THR A 726 -31.00 9.67 -34.19
CA THR A 726 -31.94 10.57 -34.88
C THR A 726 -33.37 10.41 -34.39
N ALA A 727 -34.17 11.48 -34.50
CA ALA A 727 -35.59 11.42 -34.15
C ALA A 727 -36.36 10.40 -35.01
N ASP A 728 -35.99 10.27 -36.30
CA ASP A 728 -36.60 9.32 -37.22
C ASP A 728 -36.36 7.85 -36.82
N GLU A 729 -35.15 7.52 -36.34
CA GLU A 729 -34.83 6.18 -35.83
C GLU A 729 -35.66 5.83 -34.59
N VAL A 730 -35.73 6.74 -33.61
CA VAL A 730 -36.53 6.53 -32.40
C VAL A 730 -38.03 6.46 -32.72
N GLN A 731 -38.51 7.27 -33.67
CA GLN A 731 -39.88 7.23 -34.15
C GLN A 731 -40.20 5.90 -34.87
N HIS A 732 -39.24 5.37 -35.62
CA HIS A 732 -39.35 4.06 -36.26
C HIS A 732 -39.46 2.95 -35.21
N TRP A 733 -38.59 2.95 -34.19
CA TRP A 733 -38.66 1.99 -33.08
C TRP A 733 -39.98 2.07 -32.32
N LEU A 734 -40.46 3.28 -32.00
CA LEU A 734 -41.77 3.47 -31.37
C LEU A 734 -42.91 2.89 -32.23
N THR A 735 -42.87 3.12 -33.55
CA THR A 735 -43.89 2.56 -34.45
C THR A 735 -43.90 1.03 -34.42
N HIS A 736 -42.72 0.40 -34.41
CA HIS A 736 -42.59 -1.06 -34.26
C HIS A 736 -43.00 -1.53 -32.85
N ALA A 737 -42.69 -0.78 -31.80
CA ALA A 737 -43.03 -1.12 -30.42
C ALA A 737 -44.55 -1.14 -30.21
N TRP A 738 -45.27 -0.16 -30.78
CA TRP A 738 -46.73 -0.12 -30.77
C TRP A 738 -47.37 -1.27 -31.56
N GLN A 739 -46.69 -1.80 -32.59
CA GLN A 739 -47.16 -2.96 -33.36
C GLN A 739 -47.01 -4.29 -32.60
N VAL A 740 -46.00 -4.41 -31.74
CA VAL A 740 -45.78 -5.62 -30.91
C VAL A 740 -46.81 -5.79 -29.79
N ASN A 741 -47.62 -4.75 -29.51
CA ASN A 741 -48.83 -4.76 -28.66
C ASN A 741 -48.74 -5.68 -27.43
N SER A 742 -47.69 -5.51 -26.63
CA SER A 742 -47.51 -6.25 -25.38
C SER A 742 -47.95 -5.40 -24.18
N ASN A 743 -48.85 -5.94 -23.37
CA ASN A 743 -49.30 -5.32 -22.11
C ASN A 743 -48.27 -5.50 -20.97
N THR A 744 -47.01 -5.80 -21.30
CA THR A 744 -45.99 -6.11 -20.31
C THR A 744 -45.48 -4.81 -19.66
N PRO A 745 -45.49 -4.68 -18.32
CA PRO A 745 -45.05 -3.46 -17.64
C PRO A 745 -43.65 -2.98 -18.03
N THR A 746 -42.73 -3.91 -18.31
CA THR A 746 -41.36 -3.60 -18.76
C THR A 746 -41.35 -2.94 -20.14
N PHE A 747 -42.09 -3.46 -21.12
CA PHE A 747 -42.12 -2.85 -22.46
C PHE A 747 -42.84 -1.50 -22.44
N GLN A 748 -43.86 -1.32 -21.59
CA GLN A 748 -44.50 -0.03 -21.38
C GLN A 748 -43.53 1.01 -20.81
N LYS A 749 -42.65 0.61 -19.88
CA LYS A 749 -41.54 1.48 -19.42
C LYS A 749 -40.57 1.82 -20.54
N GLY A 750 -40.17 0.83 -21.35
CA GLY A 750 -39.29 1.06 -22.51
C GLY A 750 -39.89 2.02 -23.53
N ILE A 751 -41.18 1.88 -23.86
CA ILE A 751 -41.92 2.80 -24.72
C ILE A 751 -41.89 4.23 -24.15
N ALA A 752 -42.17 4.39 -22.85
CA ALA A 752 -42.16 5.71 -22.21
C ALA A 752 -40.77 6.38 -22.26
N VAL A 753 -39.68 5.61 -22.13
CA VAL A 753 -38.31 6.14 -22.29
C VAL A 753 -38.03 6.55 -23.73
N LEU A 754 -38.44 5.74 -24.71
CA LEU A 754 -38.29 6.09 -26.13
C LEU A 754 -39.11 7.34 -26.51
N GLU A 755 -40.30 7.53 -25.93
CA GLU A 755 -41.10 8.76 -26.09
C GLU A 755 -40.39 9.99 -25.51
N GLN A 756 -39.79 9.86 -24.32
CA GLN A 756 -38.99 10.92 -23.71
C GLN A 756 -37.75 11.25 -24.57
N LEU A 757 -37.07 10.22 -25.09
CA LEU A 757 -35.91 10.39 -25.96
C LEU A 757 -36.29 11.09 -27.28
N LEU A 758 -37.42 10.71 -27.88
CA LEU A 758 -37.96 11.37 -29.07
C LEU A 758 -38.27 12.85 -28.81
N ALA A 759 -38.85 13.18 -27.65
CA ALA A 759 -39.12 14.55 -27.26
C ALA A 759 -37.84 15.39 -27.10
N VAL A 760 -36.75 14.79 -26.61
CA VAL A 760 -35.43 15.44 -26.51
C VAL A 760 -34.80 15.64 -27.89
N LEU A 761 -34.99 14.68 -28.80
CA LEU A 761 -34.42 14.71 -30.16
C LEU A 761 -35.18 15.64 -31.12
N THR A 762 -36.43 16.01 -30.82
CA THR A 762 -37.30 16.81 -31.69
C THR A 762 -37.45 18.24 -31.15
N PRO A 763 -36.77 19.24 -31.73
CA PRO A 763 -36.92 20.63 -31.32
C PRO A 763 -38.32 21.16 -31.60
N GLU A 764 -38.89 21.94 -30.68
CA GLU A 764 -40.22 22.55 -30.88
C GLU A 764 -40.26 23.57 -32.03
N LYS A 765 -39.11 24.19 -32.36
CA LYS A 765 -39.02 25.27 -33.35
C LYS A 765 -37.78 25.12 -34.23
N THR A 766 -37.95 25.42 -35.51
CA THR A 766 -36.82 25.62 -36.43
C THR A 766 -36.12 26.93 -36.08
N VAL A 767 -34.81 26.89 -35.83
CA VAL A 767 -34.03 28.04 -35.36
C VAL A 767 -32.63 28.01 -35.96
N LEU A 768 -32.14 29.17 -36.42
CA LEU A 768 -30.72 29.38 -36.71
C LEU A 768 -30.00 29.86 -35.44
N LEU A 769 -28.92 29.18 -35.05
CA LEU A 769 -28.14 29.45 -33.85
C LEU A 769 -26.84 30.20 -34.16
N SER A 770 -26.11 30.62 -33.12
CA SER A 770 -24.85 31.36 -33.26
C SER A 770 -23.70 30.44 -33.67
N ASN A 771 -22.86 30.88 -34.60
CA ASN A 771 -21.69 30.14 -35.09
C ASN A 771 -20.55 30.02 -34.05
N TYR A 772 -19.70 28.99 -34.17
CA TYR A 772 -18.57 28.69 -33.25
C TYR A 772 -17.41 27.92 -33.94
N PRO A 773 -16.21 27.77 -33.32
CA PRO A 773 -15.72 28.49 -32.14
C PRO A 773 -15.54 29.98 -32.46
N ASN A 774 -15.54 30.84 -31.44
CA ASN A 774 -15.32 32.31 -31.44
C ASN A 774 -15.06 32.97 -32.84
N PRO A 775 -15.82 34.00 -33.30
CA PRO A 775 -15.86 34.54 -34.68
C PRO A 775 -14.58 35.25 -35.21
N PHE A 776 -13.41 34.73 -34.88
CA PHE A 776 -12.10 35.22 -35.29
C PHE A 776 -11.28 34.11 -35.95
N ASN A 777 -11.92 33.02 -36.36
CA ASN A 777 -11.30 31.95 -37.16
C ASN A 777 -11.94 31.97 -38.56
N PRO A 778 -11.17 31.92 -39.67
CA PRO A 778 -11.75 31.79 -41.01
C PRO A 778 -12.65 30.56 -41.16
N GLU A 779 -12.40 29.47 -40.44
CA GLU A 779 -13.22 28.26 -40.44
C GLU A 779 -14.24 28.27 -39.29
N THR A 780 -15.53 28.08 -39.58
CA THR A 780 -16.62 28.18 -38.59
C THR A 780 -17.73 27.16 -38.84
N TRP A 781 -18.34 26.69 -37.75
CA TRP A 781 -19.55 25.87 -37.74
C TRP A 781 -20.76 26.75 -37.47
N ILE A 782 -21.84 26.53 -38.22
CA ILE A 782 -23.07 27.31 -38.18
C ILE A 782 -24.20 26.36 -37.74
N PRO A 783 -24.51 26.35 -36.42
CA PRO A 783 -25.49 25.43 -35.87
C PRO A 783 -26.93 25.87 -36.15
N TYR A 784 -27.83 24.90 -36.26
CA TYR A 784 -29.25 25.14 -36.46
C TYR A 784 -30.11 24.01 -35.84
N GLN A 785 -31.41 24.23 -35.79
CA GLN A 785 -32.41 23.28 -35.32
C GLN A 785 -33.54 23.23 -36.35
N LEU A 786 -34.10 22.04 -36.58
CA LEU A 786 -35.26 21.83 -37.43
C LEU A 786 -36.39 21.20 -36.63
N ALA A 787 -37.57 21.84 -36.61
CA ALA A 787 -38.76 21.25 -36.00
C ALA A 787 -39.45 20.23 -36.91
N ASN A 788 -39.25 20.32 -38.23
CA ASN A 788 -39.78 19.40 -39.22
C ASN A 788 -38.70 19.11 -40.29
N PRO A 789 -38.71 17.94 -40.93
CA PRO A 789 -37.82 17.66 -42.06
C PRO A 789 -37.97 18.70 -43.16
N ALA A 790 -36.84 19.19 -43.69
CA ALA A 790 -36.84 20.24 -44.70
C ALA A 790 -35.56 20.20 -45.55
N ASP A 791 -35.64 20.69 -46.79
CA ASP A 791 -34.45 21.00 -47.57
C ASP A 791 -33.76 22.23 -46.99
N VAL A 792 -32.50 22.06 -46.57
CA VAL A 792 -31.71 23.09 -45.91
C VAL A 792 -30.66 23.65 -46.86
N THR A 793 -30.66 24.97 -47.00
CA THR A 793 -29.59 25.72 -47.65
C THR A 793 -29.12 26.84 -46.73
N LEU A 794 -27.80 27.00 -46.61
CA LEU A 794 -27.20 28.10 -45.87
C LEU A 794 -26.42 29.00 -46.82
N CYS A 795 -26.89 30.23 -47.01
CA CYS A 795 -26.26 31.21 -47.89
C CYS A 795 -25.50 32.26 -47.08
N ILE A 796 -24.27 32.56 -47.48
CA ILE A 796 -23.38 33.52 -46.85
C ILE A 796 -23.27 34.74 -47.74
N TYR A 797 -23.38 35.93 -47.16
CA TYR A 797 -23.40 37.22 -47.85
C TYR A 797 -22.35 38.17 -47.27
N SER A 798 -21.79 39.03 -48.12
CA SER A 798 -20.97 40.17 -47.69
C SER A 798 -21.81 41.27 -47.05
N ILE A 799 -21.16 42.27 -46.45
CA ILE A 799 -21.86 43.43 -45.87
C ILE A 799 -22.68 44.23 -46.91
N ASP A 800 -22.28 44.17 -48.18
CA ASP A 800 -22.99 44.82 -49.31
C ASP A 800 -24.10 43.94 -49.89
N GLY A 801 -24.38 42.76 -49.30
CA GLY A 801 -25.45 41.86 -49.70
C GLY A 801 -25.11 40.92 -50.88
N GLN A 802 -23.87 40.88 -51.34
CA GLN A 802 -23.46 39.95 -52.41
C GLN A 802 -23.31 38.53 -51.86
N SER A 803 -23.79 37.52 -52.61
CA SER A 803 -23.59 36.11 -52.27
C SER A 803 -22.11 35.76 -52.30
N VAL A 804 -21.61 35.20 -51.21
CA VAL A 804 -20.22 34.78 -51.02
C VAL A 804 -20.10 33.26 -51.18
N ARG A 805 -21.07 32.50 -50.64
CA ARG A 805 -21.15 31.04 -50.75
C ARG A 805 -22.53 30.52 -50.39
N ALA A 806 -23.02 29.53 -51.11
CA ALA A 806 -24.17 28.73 -50.72
C ALA A 806 -23.74 27.30 -50.33
N LEU A 807 -24.16 26.85 -49.14
CA LEU A 807 -24.00 25.49 -48.66
C LEU A 807 -25.35 24.78 -48.78
N VAL A 808 -25.50 23.93 -49.81
CA VAL A 808 -26.68 23.10 -50.00
C VAL A 808 -26.51 21.84 -49.16
N LEU A 809 -27.22 21.76 -48.04
CA LEU A 809 -27.16 20.61 -47.14
C LEU A 809 -28.18 19.52 -47.51
N GLY A 810 -29.08 19.82 -48.45
CA GLY A 810 -30.10 18.88 -48.93
C GLY A 810 -31.22 18.66 -47.91
N ASN A 811 -31.97 17.57 -48.09
CA ASN A 811 -33.06 17.21 -47.20
C ASN A 811 -32.50 16.75 -45.85
N GLN A 812 -32.87 17.46 -44.78
CA GLN A 812 -32.42 17.18 -43.43
C GLN A 812 -33.63 16.85 -42.54
N PRO A 813 -33.58 15.78 -41.73
CA PRO A 813 -34.66 15.41 -40.82
C PRO A 813 -34.82 16.40 -39.66
N ALA A 814 -35.94 16.33 -38.94
CA ALA A 814 -36.11 17.13 -37.72
C ALA A 814 -35.02 16.77 -36.70
N GLY A 815 -34.46 17.78 -36.02
CA GLY A 815 -33.37 17.54 -35.07
C GLY A 815 -32.49 18.73 -34.74
N ASN A 816 -31.53 18.47 -33.84
CA ASN A 816 -30.51 19.42 -33.38
C ASN A 816 -29.20 19.27 -34.17
N TYR A 817 -28.78 20.32 -34.87
CA TYR A 817 -27.57 20.37 -35.69
C TYR A 817 -26.54 21.32 -35.07
N GLN A 818 -26.11 21.02 -33.84
CA GLN A 818 -25.28 21.93 -33.05
C GLN A 818 -23.80 21.57 -32.99
N ASN A 819 -23.44 20.30 -33.07
CA ASN A 819 -22.05 19.82 -32.94
C ASN A 819 -21.29 19.86 -34.29
N ARG A 820 -19.97 19.67 -34.26
CA ARG A 820 -19.10 19.84 -35.43
C ARG A 820 -19.40 18.87 -36.58
N ASN A 821 -20.03 17.74 -36.27
CA ASN A 821 -20.34 16.68 -37.23
C ASN A 821 -21.69 16.93 -37.94
N LYS A 822 -22.63 17.64 -37.30
CA LYS A 822 -23.98 17.91 -37.84
C LYS A 822 -24.19 19.37 -38.26
N ALA A 823 -23.51 20.33 -37.63
CA ALA A 823 -23.63 21.74 -37.97
C ALA A 823 -23.09 22.04 -39.38
N ALA A 824 -23.64 23.07 -40.03
CA ALA A 824 -23.18 23.48 -41.33
C ALA A 824 -21.75 24.02 -41.24
N HIS A 825 -20.83 23.47 -42.02
CA HIS A 825 -19.42 23.82 -41.97
C HIS A 825 -19.05 24.80 -43.10
N TRP A 826 -18.46 25.94 -42.73
CA TRP A 826 -17.87 26.87 -43.68
C TRP A 826 -16.37 27.03 -43.43
N ASP A 827 -15.59 26.70 -44.46
CA ASP A 827 -14.12 26.74 -44.49
C ASP A 827 -13.53 28.17 -44.66
N GLY A 828 -14.37 29.21 -44.64
CA GLY A 828 -13.95 30.60 -44.83
C GLY A 828 -13.59 30.98 -46.28
N LYS A 829 -14.03 30.20 -47.26
CA LYS A 829 -13.77 30.46 -48.69
C LYS A 829 -15.05 30.82 -49.45
N ASN A 830 -14.91 31.61 -50.51
CA ASN A 830 -15.99 31.93 -51.45
C ASN A 830 -16.32 30.74 -52.37
N GLU A 831 -17.26 30.91 -53.30
CA GLU A 831 -17.65 29.87 -54.28
C GLU A 831 -16.51 29.39 -55.19
N PHE A 832 -15.43 30.19 -55.35
CA PHE A 832 -14.24 29.84 -56.13
C PHE A 832 -13.14 29.18 -55.29
N GLY A 833 -13.39 28.94 -53.99
CA GLY A 833 -12.41 28.35 -53.08
C GLY A 833 -11.35 29.34 -52.57
N GLU A 834 -11.55 30.64 -52.80
CA GLU A 834 -10.63 31.69 -52.36
C GLU A 834 -10.96 32.15 -50.93
N PRO A 835 -9.98 32.34 -50.04
CA PRO A 835 -10.22 32.80 -48.68
C PRO A 835 -10.83 34.20 -48.61
N VAL A 836 -11.92 34.38 -47.84
CA VAL A 836 -12.58 35.69 -47.69
C VAL A 836 -11.78 36.67 -46.83
N ALA A 837 -11.99 37.98 -46.98
CA ALA A 837 -11.29 39.00 -46.20
C ALA A 837 -11.81 39.09 -44.75
N SER A 838 -11.05 39.71 -43.85
CA SER A 838 -11.57 40.11 -42.54
C SER A 838 -12.69 41.14 -42.72
N GLY A 839 -13.83 40.93 -42.08
CA GLY A 839 -15.01 41.77 -42.29
C GLY A 839 -16.26 41.24 -41.61
N ILE A 840 -17.36 41.95 -41.81
CA ILE A 840 -18.69 41.52 -41.34
C ILE A 840 -19.36 40.78 -42.49
N TYR A 841 -19.88 39.60 -42.19
CA TYR A 841 -20.65 38.76 -43.11
C TYR A 841 -22.00 38.42 -42.48
N PHE A 842 -22.96 38.07 -43.32
CA PHE A 842 -24.26 37.56 -42.89
C PHE A 842 -24.44 36.14 -43.40
N TYR A 843 -25.11 35.30 -42.63
CA TYR A 843 -25.49 33.96 -43.07
C TYR A 843 -26.99 33.78 -42.87
N THR A 844 -27.65 33.28 -43.90
CA THR A 844 -29.08 33.03 -43.95
C THR A 844 -29.33 31.54 -44.09
N LEU A 845 -30.08 30.98 -43.14
CA LEU A 845 -30.62 29.63 -43.22
C LEU A 845 -31.98 29.68 -43.91
N SER A 846 -32.15 28.85 -44.93
CA SER A 846 -33.44 28.55 -45.56
C SER A 846 -33.75 27.07 -45.33
N ALA A 847 -34.86 26.79 -44.66
CA ALA A 847 -35.34 25.44 -44.36
C ALA A 847 -36.85 25.37 -44.60
N GLY A 848 -37.27 24.89 -45.77
CA GLY A 848 -38.68 24.97 -46.20
C GLY A 848 -39.18 26.42 -46.22
N ASN A 849 -40.22 26.73 -45.44
CA ASN A 849 -40.77 28.09 -45.31
C ASN A 849 -40.02 28.96 -44.27
N PHE A 850 -39.10 28.37 -43.50
CA PHE A 850 -38.33 29.10 -42.49
C PHE A 850 -37.12 29.79 -43.13
N THR A 851 -36.98 31.09 -42.86
CA THR A 851 -35.75 31.84 -43.18
C THR A 851 -35.30 32.67 -41.99
N ALA A 852 -34.01 32.63 -41.69
CA ALA A 852 -33.42 33.47 -40.63
C ALA A 852 -32.00 33.87 -41.01
N THR A 853 -31.65 35.13 -40.73
CA THR A 853 -30.33 35.70 -41.02
C THR A 853 -29.64 36.12 -39.74
N ARG A 854 -28.34 35.82 -39.62
CA ARG A 854 -27.49 36.26 -38.51
C ARG A 854 -26.21 36.92 -39.01
N ARG A 855 -25.64 37.76 -38.17
CA ARG A 855 -24.35 38.42 -38.39
C ARG A 855 -23.22 37.52 -37.89
N MET A 856 -22.15 37.39 -38.67
CA MET A 856 -20.84 36.92 -38.21
C MET A 856 -19.77 37.97 -38.50
N VAL A 857 -18.71 37.94 -37.72
CA VAL A 857 -17.49 38.69 -37.97
C VAL A 857 -16.44 37.65 -38.36
N ILE A 858 -15.58 37.98 -39.32
CA ILE A 858 -14.37 37.22 -39.62
C ILE A 858 -13.19 38.14 -39.37
N ARG A 859 -12.23 37.67 -38.58
CA ARG A 859 -10.97 38.37 -38.33
C ARG A 859 -9.83 37.38 -38.56
N LYS A 860 -9.15 37.51 -39.69
CA LYS A 860 -7.88 36.83 -39.93
C LYS A 860 -6.76 37.40 -39.08
#